data_AF-A0A6B9YAZ9-F1
#
_entry.id   AF-A0A6B9YAZ9-F1
#
_cell.length_a   1.000
_cell.length_b   1.000
_cell.length_c   1.000
_cell.angle_alpha   90.00
_cell.angle_beta   90.00
_cell.angle_gamma   90.00
#
_symmetry.space_group_name_H-M   'P 1'
#
loop_
_entity.id
_entity.type
_entity.pdbx_description
1 polymer ?
#
loop_
_entity_poly.entity_id
_entity_poly.type
_entity_poly.pdbx_seq_one_letter_code
_entity_poly.pdbx_strand_id
1 'polypeptide(L)'
;MSGNISVLQSLQDVFSKSLNFFLVISDDQGQPITSESGDSEFIRLLKEKRDLSRERARFLQNFHRISSPILYDYQPGIKGIVAPIPVNESTKYYVWTSFIIDENTIELIDHFFSEQTGDEYKHWQPALEALPRVSESKKREILNEVGLFARMASEHLKDLQNSNHSSLSFVNRQLEVLAKNESSVERILKQVLAQFKELDFVGIAEKTEFPDFYSVSFYLGPTEGTLTQKEFSTGEGFLGEVAATGKGKVWTDVSSDPRIGFFSINHIHPKSIMSFPLIINNEVEGVFFGGTIDHELSREDYLVTGQTVAQLITLQFKKTQMEKSINQYFLQISTFNDILQLMTTMSDVKRILFVLVDISINLTNSPFSCVILKPQDNSSQATVVSRGMNHEQIQTIGRVVADRYFYEDDQEFKPSHQDTSIWDDQALLIPIHYREKTLGCLAISIHEVNQLQDIKRFLFNLATAAGVLIATNQSSVNETDTAVEALYMGLSQYNPEEYALIQEEQALLKEFYGERKSGHSNFEHVQSASKLKNVDQAILKTLMPDHPVLTIIDQFRSCQQEDIDSMYTTGEEAQILYMVRRFIESNNIEEIKSMTYMNQRVKEEFQHFLLKKMRSEGTIELSQSTDRQHADIVGSLRETLSLSGREEEVLRLVVSGYSNKNIANELFISEHTVKNHITKIFQKLQVSDRAQAISKVYELSTAKPARSVAES
;
A
#
# COMPACT_ATOMS: atom_id res chain seq x y z
N MET A 1 30.99 21.05 13.38
CA MET A 1 29.54 21.12 13.08
C MET A 1 29.17 20.39 11.79
N SER A 2 29.95 20.48 10.70
CA SER A 2 29.65 19.82 9.41
C SER A 2 29.59 18.28 9.45
N GLY A 3 30.46 17.60 10.21
CA GLY A 3 30.41 16.14 10.39
C GLY A 3 29.32 15.62 11.35
N ASN A 4 28.63 16.52 12.06
CA ASN A 4 27.66 16.14 13.09
C ASN A 4 26.23 16.05 12.52
N ILE A 5 25.95 16.92 11.55
CA ILE A 5 24.69 16.94 10.77
C ILE A 5 24.64 15.75 9.83
N SER A 6 25.78 15.30 9.28
CA SER A 6 25.81 14.16 8.35
C SER A 6 25.36 12.83 8.98
N VAL A 7 25.55 12.64 10.29
CA VAL A 7 25.11 11.41 10.97
C VAL A 7 23.61 11.44 11.25
N LEU A 8 23.09 12.58 11.71
CA LEU A 8 21.65 12.78 11.81
C LEU A 8 20.99 12.62 10.45
N GLN A 9 21.65 13.09 9.39
CA GLN A 9 21.20 12.91 8.01
C GLN A 9 21.15 11.43 7.63
N SER A 10 22.22 10.66 7.85
CA SER A 10 22.23 9.23 7.53
C SER A 10 21.16 8.44 8.29
N LEU A 11 20.97 8.73 9.58
CA LEU A 11 19.89 8.11 10.36
C LEU A 11 18.52 8.51 9.78
N GLN A 12 18.33 9.78 9.46
CA GLN A 12 17.10 10.28 8.84
C GLN A 12 16.81 9.61 7.50
N ASP A 13 17.84 9.40 6.66
CA ASP A 13 17.71 8.74 5.36
C ASP A 13 17.29 7.27 5.49
N VAL A 14 17.85 6.55 6.48
CA VAL A 14 17.49 5.15 6.75
C VAL A 14 16.04 5.04 7.22
N PHE A 15 15.64 5.86 8.18
CA PHE A 15 14.28 5.85 8.71
C PHE A 15 13.26 6.33 7.68
N SER A 16 13.61 7.33 6.87
CA SER A 16 12.78 7.82 5.77
C SER A 16 12.50 6.71 4.76
N LYS A 17 13.52 5.95 4.36
CA LYS A 17 13.36 4.78 3.47
C LYS A 17 12.55 3.66 4.12
N SER A 18 12.81 3.36 5.40
CA SER A 18 12.10 2.28 6.12
C SER A 18 10.61 2.56 6.28
N LEU A 19 10.25 3.83 6.52
CA LEU A 19 8.86 4.27 6.68
C LEU A 19 8.21 4.67 5.35
N ASN A 20 8.99 4.78 4.27
CA ASN A 20 8.60 5.40 3.01
C ASN A 20 8.02 6.82 3.19
N PHE A 21 8.56 7.58 4.14
CA PHE A 21 8.04 8.89 4.55
C PHE A 21 9.09 9.98 4.35
N PHE A 22 8.60 11.19 4.05
CA PHE A 22 9.39 12.41 4.20
C PHE A 22 9.76 12.62 5.67
N LEU A 23 11.02 13.01 5.93
CA LEU A 23 11.52 13.39 7.25
C LEU A 23 12.44 14.62 7.17
N VAL A 24 12.36 15.47 8.19
CA VAL A 24 13.33 16.56 8.41
C VAL A 24 13.41 16.91 9.90
N ILE A 25 14.61 17.26 10.37
CA ILE A 25 14.82 17.72 11.74
C ILE A 25 14.96 19.25 11.75
N SER A 26 14.23 19.92 12.63
CA SER A 26 14.36 21.35 12.86
C SER A 26 14.83 21.68 14.28
N ASP A 27 15.32 22.90 14.47
CA ASP A 27 15.46 23.52 15.79
C ASP A 27 14.11 24.00 16.35
N ASP A 28 14.15 24.59 17.54
CA ASP A 28 13.00 25.16 18.24
C ASP A 28 12.44 26.45 17.60
N GLN A 29 13.15 27.02 16.62
CA GLN A 29 12.69 28.13 15.78
C GLN A 29 12.10 27.64 14.46
N GLY A 30 11.97 26.33 14.25
CA GLY A 30 11.42 25.72 13.04
C GLY A 30 12.37 25.72 11.84
N GLN A 31 13.65 26.05 12.02
CA GLN A 31 14.65 26.02 10.96
C GLN A 31 15.25 24.62 10.80
N PRO A 32 15.34 24.09 9.56
CA PRO A 32 15.85 22.75 9.33
C PRO A 32 17.35 22.69 9.63
N ILE A 33 17.78 21.69 10.39
CA ILE A 33 19.20 21.42 10.69
C ILE A 33 19.77 20.27 9.85
N THR A 34 18.89 19.43 9.28
CA THR A 34 19.20 18.38 8.32
C THR A 34 18.64 18.75 6.94
N SER A 35 19.23 18.20 5.88
CA SER A 35 18.55 18.18 4.58
C SER A 35 17.37 17.23 4.65
N GLU A 36 16.41 17.39 3.76
CA GLU A 36 15.21 16.58 3.76
C GLU A 36 15.49 15.17 3.22
N SER A 37 14.85 14.17 3.82
CA SER A 37 14.93 12.77 3.36
C SER A 37 13.57 12.30 2.89
N GLY A 38 13.53 11.58 1.77
CA GLY A 38 12.28 11.06 1.19
C GLY A 38 11.62 12.06 0.24
N ASP A 39 10.62 11.58 -0.50
CA ASP A 39 9.84 12.38 -1.44
C ASP A 39 8.37 12.44 -1.03
N SER A 40 7.73 13.58 -1.25
CA SER A 40 6.32 13.80 -0.98
C SER A 40 5.83 14.94 -1.86
N GLU A 41 4.95 14.59 -2.80
CA GLU A 41 4.35 15.54 -3.73
C GLU A 41 3.58 16.65 -3.01
N PHE A 42 2.87 16.29 -1.94
CA PHE A 42 2.16 17.23 -1.09
C PHE A 42 3.09 18.25 -0.42
N ILE A 43 4.25 17.81 0.09
CA ILE A 43 5.24 18.71 0.69
C ILE A 43 5.91 19.59 -0.37
N ARG A 44 6.18 19.06 -1.56
CA ARG A 44 6.72 19.84 -2.69
C ARG A 44 5.79 20.99 -3.06
N LEU A 45 4.51 20.70 -3.25
CA LEU A 45 3.49 21.70 -3.55
C LEU A 45 3.31 22.72 -2.41
N LEU A 46 3.37 22.25 -1.15
CA LEU A 46 3.35 23.12 0.02
C LEU A 46 4.48 24.14 0.03
N LYS A 47 5.71 23.76 -0.36
CA LYS A 47 6.86 24.67 -0.41
C LYS A 47 6.75 25.74 -1.47
N GLU A 48 6.12 25.42 -2.61
CA GLU A 48 5.90 26.40 -3.68
C GLU A 48 4.97 27.52 -3.21
N LYS A 49 3.98 27.17 -2.38
CA LYS A 49 2.96 28.10 -1.90
C LYS A 49 3.27 28.71 -0.53
N ARG A 50 4.09 28.07 0.31
CA ARG A 50 4.29 28.45 1.72
C ARG A 50 5.73 28.25 2.22
N ASP A 51 6.09 29.05 3.22
CA ASP A 51 7.35 28.93 3.95
C ASP A 51 7.20 27.94 5.11
N LEU A 52 7.64 26.69 4.89
CA LEU A 52 7.53 25.61 5.88
C LEU A 52 8.28 25.91 7.19
N SER A 53 9.39 26.64 7.15
CA SER A 53 10.11 27.01 8.37
C SER A 53 9.28 27.95 9.24
N ARG A 54 8.57 28.91 8.63
CA ARG A 54 7.62 29.77 9.34
C ARG A 54 6.42 29.01 9.87
N GLU A 55 5.90 28.04 9.13
CA GLU A 55 4.78 27.21 9.62
C GLU A 55 5.17 26.38 10.83
N ARG A 56 6.34 25.72 10.79
CA ARG A 56 6.90 25.00 11.94
C ARG A 56 7.09 25.91 13.15
N ALA A 57 7.66 27.10 12.94
CA ALA A 57 7.84 28.08 14.02
C ALA A 57 6.50 28.48 14.66
N ARG A 58 5.47 28.76 13.86
CA ARG A 58 4.11 29.07 14.36
C ARG A 58 3.48 27.89 15.09
N PHE A 59 3.66 26.67 14.58
CA PHE A 59 3.17 25.48 15.24
C PHE A 59 3.80 25.32 16.64
N LEU A 60 5.12 25.41 16.74
CA LEU A 60 5.84 25.29 18.01
C LEU A 60 5.48 26.42 19.00
N GLN A 61 5.16 27.63 18.50
CA GLN A 61 4.64 28.71 19.33
C GLN A 61 3.22 28.44 19.86
N ASN A 62 2.37 27.72 19.12
CA ASN A 62 1.01 27.43 19.57
C ASN A 62 0.96 26.20 20.49
N PHE A 63 1.79 25.19 20.22
CA PHE A 63 1.87 23.95 20.99
C PHE A 63 3.00 24.00 22.02
N HIS A 64 2.76 24.73 23.11
CA HIS A 64 3.71 24.78 24.22
C HIS A 64 3.75 23.41 24.93
N ARG A 65 4.93 22.75 24.90
CA ARG A 65 5.25 21.47 25.58
C ARG A 65 4.78 20.19 24.87
N ILE A 66 5.42 19.88 23.74
CA ILE A 66 5.35 18.54 23.13
C ILE A 66 6.38 17.64 23.84
N SER A 67 5.92 16.67 24.63
CA SER A 67 6.77 15.75 25.41
C SER A 67 6.89 14.34 24.81
N SER A 68 6.07 14.02 23.82
CA SER A 68 6.06 12.74 23.10
C SER A 68 5.69 12.97 21.64
N PRO A 69 5.91 12.00 20.73
CA PRO A 69 5.37 12.08 19.38
C PRO A 69 3.87 12.33 19.41
N ILE A 70 3.41 13.29 18.61
CA ILE A 70 2.00 13.61 18.47
C ILE A 70 1.62 13.60 17.00
N LEU A 71 0.36 13.26 16.79
CA LEU A 71 -0.32 13.47 15.53
C LEU A 71 -1.18 14.74 15.67
N TYR A 72 -1.16 15.61 14.67
CA TYR A 72 -1.93 16.84 14.65
C TYR A 72 -2.62 17.02 13.30
N ASP A 73 -3.81 17.63 13.30
CA ASP A 73 -4.49 18.00 12.07
C ASP A 73 -3.86 19.28 11.50
N TYR A 74 -3.22 19.16 10.34
CA TYR A 74 -2.70 20.31 9.58
C TYR A 74 -3.83 21.04 8.86
N GLN A 75 -4.74 20.27 8.29
CA GLN A 75 -6.03 20.67 7.76
C GLN A 75 -7.05 19.58 8.14
N PRO A 76 -8.36 19.86 8.10
CA PRO A 76 -9.38 18.84 8.40
C PRO A 76 -9.14 17.56 7.59
N GLY A 77 -8.78 16.48 8.29
CA GLY A 77 -8.50 15.15 7.71
C GLY A 77 -7.06 14.91 7.24
N ILE A 78 -6.23 15.95 7.12
CA ILE A 78 -4.81 15.82 6.77
C ILE A 78 -3.96 15.94 8.03
N LYS A 79 -3.28 14.85 8.36
CA LYS A 79 -2.59 14.69 9.63
C LYS A 79 -1.09 14.74 9.45
N GLY A 80 -0.41 15.58 10.24
CA GLY A 80 1.04 15.60 10.35
C GLY A 80 1.49 14.90 11.63
N ILE A 81 2.74 14.41 11.63
CA ILE A 81 3.37 13.87 12.84
C ILE A 81 4.58 14.74 13.18
N VAL A 82 4.70 15.07 14.47
CA VAL A 82 5.86 15.76 15.02
C VAL A 82 6.32 15.04 16.28
N ALA A 83 7.64 14.84 16.40
CA ALA A 83 8.24 14.22 17.57
C ALA A 83 9.32 15.11 18.18
N PRO A 84 9.28 15.34 19.51
CA PRO A 84 10.28 16.13 20.20
C PRO A 84 11.57 15.33 20.38
N ILE A 85 12.71 16.01 20.21
CA ILE A 85 14.04 15.49 20.49
C ILE A 85 14.58 16.21 21.75
N PRO A 86 14.46 15.59 22.94
CA PRO A 86 14.93 16.20 24.18
C PRO A 86 16.45 16.16 24.27
N VAL A 87 17.10 17.25 24.67
CA VAL A 87 18.55 17.31 24.95
C VAL A 87 18.74 17.98 26.32
N ASN A 88 19.37 17.26 27.26
CA ASN A 88 19.58 17.69 28.66
C ASN A 88 18.31 18.29 29.29
N GLU A 89 17.22 17.52 29.34
CA GLU A 89 15.93 17.89 29.95
C GLU A 89 15.17 19.07 29.28
N SER A 90 15.65 19.55 28.12
CA SER A 90 14.99 20.58 27.32
C SER A 90 14.79 20.12 25.87
N THR A 91 13.58 20.25 25.32
CA THR A 91 13.32 19.95 23.91
C THR A 91 13.85 21.08 23.04
N LYS A 92 14.94 20.82 22.31
CA LYS A 92 15.60 21.81 21.44
C LYS A 92 15.42 21.53 19.95
N TYR A 93 15.04 20.31 19.59
CA TYR A 93 14.87 19.89 18.21
C TYR A 93 13.59 19.07 18.02
N TYR A 94 13.11 19.01 16.79
CA TYR A 94 11.86 18.36 16.43
C TYR A 94 12.01 17.61 15.11
N VAL A 95 11.47 16.39 15.05
CA VAL A 95 11.30 15.61 13.83
C VAL A 95 9.96 15.95 13.21
N TRP A 96 9.95 16.25 11.92
CA TRP A 96 8.75 16.48 11.13
C TRP A 96 8.65 15.43 10.04
N THR A 97 7.47 14.84 9.88
CA THR A 97 7.22 13.79 8.90
C THR A 97 6.40 14.27 7.71
N SER A 98 6.19 13.37 6.75
CA SER A 98 5.10 13.48 5.75
C SER A 98 3.71 13.56 6.39
N PHE A 99 2.74 13.97 5.61
CA PHE A 99 1.33 13.97 5.98
C PHE A 99 0.67 12.64 5.63
N ILE A 100 -0.40 12.30 6.36
CA ILE A 100 -1.20 11.10 6.17
C ILE A 100 -2.70 11.43 6.22
N ILE A 101 -3.51 10.51 5.69
CA ILE A 101 -4.98 10.59 5.74
C ILE A 101 -5.55 9.28 6.31
N ASP A 102 -6.74 9.35 6.91
CA ASP A 102 -7.42 8.16 7.41
C ASP A 102 -8.07 7.43 6.23
N GLU A 103 -7.97 6.09 6.19
CA GLU A 103 -8.41 5.23 5.07
C GLU A 103 -9.84 5.51 4.57
N ASN A 104 -10.74 5.96 5.45
CA ASN A 104 -12.16 6.19 5.14
C ASN A 104 -12.55 7.67 5.02
N THR A 105 -11.60 8.59 4.88
CA THR A 105 -11.88 10.04 4.94
C THR A 105 -11.61 10.80 3.65
N ILE A 106 -11.09 10.16 2.61
CA ILE A 106 -10.64 10.85 1.39
C ILE A 106 -11.78 11.60 0.68
N GLU A 107 -12.98 11.02 0.58
CA GLU A 107 -14.13 11.69 -0.04
C GLU A 107 -14.56 12.96 0.72
N LEU A 108 -14.46 12.92 2.06
CA LEU A 108 -14.77 14.08 2.90
C LEU A 108 -13.70 15.17 2.78
N ILE A 109 -12.42 14.76 2.66
CA ILE A 109 -11.30 15.69 2.48
C ILE A 109 -11.39 16.36 1.11
N ASP A 110 -11.63 15.59 0.05
CA ASP A 110 -11.83 16.07 -1.32
C ASP A 110 -12.99 17.07 -1.38
N HIS A 111 -14.15 16.70 -0.82
CA HIS A 111 -15.28 17.61 -0.74
C HIS A 111 -14.95 18.90 0.04
N PHE A 112 -14.26 18.80 1.18
CA PHE A 112 -13.86 19.97 1.97
C PHE A 112 -12.90 20.89 1.20
N PHE A 113 -11.90 20.33 0.52
CA PHE A 113 -10.92 21.10 -0.23
C PHE A 113 -11.49 21.71 -1.51
N SER A 114 -12.38 21.01 -2.22
CA SER A 114 -13.06 21.53 -3.40
C SER A 114 -13.94 22.74 -3.06
N GLU A 115 -14.66 22.73 -1.93
CA GLU A 115 -15.44 23.88 -1.46
C GLU A 115 -14.57 25.07 -1.01
N GLN A 116 -13.44 24.80 -0.34
CA GLN A 116 -12.58 25.84 0.22
C GLN A 116 -11.65 26.50 -0.79
N THR A 117 -11.14 25.75 -1.76
CA THR A 117 -10.06 26.21 -2.67
C THR A 117 -10.52 26.49 -4.10
N GLY A 118 -11.74 26.08 -4.47
CA GLY A 118 -12.33 26.38 -5.78
C GLY A 118 -11.44 25.91 -6.94
N ASP A 119 -11.09 26.81 -7.85
CA ASP A 119 -10.25 26.50 -9.02
C ASP A 119 -8.82 26.05 -8.66
N GLU A 120 -8.32 26.40 -7.46
CA GLU A 120 -7.01 25.90 -7.00
C GLU A 120 -7.04 24.42 -6.63
N TYR A 121 -8.22 23.84 -6.38
CA TYR A 121 -8.38 22.44 -5.98
C TYR A 121 -7.72 21.49 -6.99
N LYS A 122 -7.85 21.77 -8.30
CA LYS A 122 -7.25 20.98 -9.38
C LYS A 122 -5.73 20.84 -9.27
N HIS A 123 -5.06 21.80 -8.62
CA HIS A 123 -3.62 21.75 -8.40
C HIS A 123 -3.25 20.96 -7.13
N TRP A 124 -4.16 20.87 -6.16
CA TRP A 124 -3.96 20.13 -4.90
C TRP A 124 -4.42 18.67 -5.00
N GLN A 125 -5.38 18.36 -5.87
CA GLN A 125 -5.99 17.04 -5.99
C GLN A 125 -4.96 15.91 -6.21
N PRO A 126 -4.00 15.99 -7.16
CA PRO A 126 -3.01 14.91 -7.33
C PRO A 126 -2.17 14.68 -6.08
N ALA A 127 -1.78 15.78 -5.42
CA ALA A 127 -0.99 15.74 -4.20
C ALA A 127 -1.76 15.18 -3.00
N LEU A 128 -3.09 15.37 -2.94
CA LEU A 128 -3.97 14.80 -1.93
C LEU A 128 -4.21 13.30 -2.16
N GLU A 129 -4.39 12.89 -3.41
CA GLU A 129 -4.55 11.48 -3.81
C GLU A 129 -3.28 10.67 -3.52
N ALA A 130 -2.11 11.29 -3.66
CA ALA A 130 -0.80 10.69 -3.35
C ALA A 130 -0.51 10.55 -1.84
N LEU A 131 -1.35 11.09 -0.94
CA LEU A 131 -1.12 10.96 0.51
C LEU A 131 -1.36 9.51 0.99
N PRO A 132 -0.46 8.96 1.83
CA PRO A 132 -0.64 7.63 2.40
C PRO A 132 -1.95 7.52 3.20
N ARG A 133 -2.72 6.48 2.89
CA ARG A 133 -3.93 6.09 3.63
C ARG A 133 -3.55 5.14 4.74
N VAL A 134 -3.92 5.48 5.97
CA VAL A 134 -3.40 4.80 7.16
C VAL A 134 -4.51 4.40 8.13
N SER A 135 -4.58 3.10 8.46
CA SER A 135 -5.41 2.55 9.52
C SER A 135 -4.96 2.98 10.92
N GLU A 136 -5.82 2.81 11.93
CA GLU A 136 -5.50 3.13 13.33
C GLU A 136 -4.32 2.33 13.90
N SER A 137 -4.14 1.07 13.51
CA SER A 137 -2.98 0.26 13.93
C SER A 137 -1.69 0.82 13.33
N LYS A 138 -1.72 1.17 12.04
CA LYS A 138 -0.56 1.71 11.34
C LYS A 138 -0.16 3.11 11.84
N LYS A 139 -1.11 3.95 12.28
CA LYS A 139 -0.80 5.23 12.94
C LYS A 139 0.03 5.04 14.21
N ARG A 140 -0.32 4.04 15.04
CA ARG A 140 0.44 3.74 16.26
C ARG A 140 1.84 3.25 15.94
N GLU A 141 1.98 2.42 14.92
CA GLU A 141 3.28 1.95 14.41
C GLU A 141 4.15 3.13 14.00
N ILE A 142 3.63 4.06 13.17
CA ILE A 142 4.39 5.23 12.72
C ILE A 142 4.79 6.12 13.91
N LEU A 143 3.88 6.39 14.85
CA LEU A 143 4.20 7.19 16.04
C LEU A 143 5.32 6.55 16.88
N ASN A 144 5.31 5.22 17.01
CA ASN A 144 6.34 4.49 17.73
C ASN A 144 7.70 4.57 17.03
N GLU A 145 7.73 4.37 15.70
CA GLU A 145 8.94 4.42 14.88
C GLU A 145 9.54 5.84 14.85
N VAL A 146 8.72 6.87 14.66
CA VAL A 146 9.18 8.27 14.67
C VAL A 146 9.67 8.67 16.06
N GLY A 147 9.00 8.21 17.13
CA GLY A 147 9.44 8.45 18.50
C GLY A 147 10.76 7.76 18.84
N LEU A 148 10.97 6.56 18.33
CA LEU A 148 12.21 5.82 18.44
C LEU A 148 13.35 6.53 17.70
N PHE A 149 13.13 6.98 16.47
CA PHE A 149 14.07 7.83 15.74
C PHE A 149 14.41 9.10 16.53
N ALA A 150 13.41 9.80 17.07
CA ALA A 150 13.63 11.01 17.87
C ALA A 150 14.47 10.74 19.13
N ARG A 151 14.30 9.58 19.79
CA ARG A 151 15.15 9.16 20.91
C ARG A 151 16.59 8.87 20.45
N MET A 152 16.78 8.17 19.34
CA MET A 152 18.13 7.93 18.82
C MET A 152 18.84 9.24 18.44
N ALA A 153 18.11 10.16 17.80
CA ALA A 153 18.63 11.50 17.47
C ALA A 153 18.96 12.31 18.73
N SER A 154 18.12 12.21 19.78
CA SER A 154 18.34 12.85 21.08
C SER A 154 19.64 12.39 21.71
N GLU A 155 19.89 11.09 21.70
CA GLU A 155 21.08 10.49 22.29
C GLU A 155 22.34 10.84 21.51
N HIS A 156 22.28 10.82 20.17
CA HIS A 156 23.35 11.37 19.31
C HIS A 156 23.66 12.82 19.65
N LEU A 157 22.65 13.64 19.91
CA LEU A 157 22.82 15.05 20.25
C LEU A 157 23.34 15.27 21.68
N LYS A 158 23.05 14.37 22.62
CA LYS A 158 23.60 14.38 24.00
C LYS A 158 25.07 13.92 24.04
N ASP A 159 25.40 12.83 23.35
CA ASP A 159 26.77 12.30 23.22
C ASP A 159 27.73 13.25 22.47
N LEU A 160 27.21 14.23 21.72
CA LEU A 160 28.02 15.29 21.15
C LEU A 160 28.43 16.36 22.16
N GLN A 161 27.73 16.46 23.29
CA GLN A 161 28.02 17.43 24.36
C GLN A 161 28.82 16.81 25.50
N ASN A 162 28.65 15.51 25.74
CA ASN A 162 29.42 14.71 26.68
C ASN A 162 30.49 13.96 25.89
N SER A 163 31.78 14.12 26.22
CA SER A 163 32.95 13.63 25.46
C SER A 163 33.09 12.09 25.28
N ASN A 164 32.01 11.33 25.07
CA ASN A 164 31.99 9.88 24.88
C ASN A 164 31.86 9.54 23.38
N HIS A 165 32.98 9.60 22.66
CA HIS A 165 33.08 9.35 21.21
C HIS A 165 32.88 7.87 20.77
N SER A 166 32.62 6.92 21.66
CA SER A 166 32.70 5.48 21.38
C SER A 166 31.45 4.89 20.72
N SER A 167 30.24 5.17 21.22
CA SER A 167 28.98 4.58 20.72
C SER A 167 28.63 5.00 19.29
N LEU A 168 28.94 6.26 18.94
CA LEU A 168 28.65 6.88 17.64
C LEU A 168 29.46 6.30 16.48
N SER A 169 30.74 6.02 16.69
CA SER A 169 31.61 5.42 15.66
C SER A 169 31.18 3.98 15.31
N PHE A 170 30.63 3.27 16.29
CA PHE A 170 30.18 1.89 16.14
C PHE A 170 28.92 1.80 15.27
N VAL A 171 27.88 2.59 15.60
CA VAL A 171 26.62 2.60 14.84
C VAL A 171 26.85 3.01 13.39
N ASN A 172 27.64 4.06 13.15
CA ASN A 172 27.99 4.51 11.80
C ASN A 172 28.73 3.44 10.99
N ARG A 173 29.72 2.77 11.60
CA ARG A 173 30.44 1.67 10.96
C ARG A 173 29.50 0.50 10.63
N GLN A 174 28.53 0.19 11.50
CA GLN A 174 27.57 -0.88 11.22
C GLN A 174 26.60 -0.52 10.09
N LEU A 175 26.09 0.70 10.05
CA LEU A 175 25.20 1.15 8.97
C LEU A 175 25.89 1.12 7.60
N GLU A 176 27.16 1.53 7.52
CA GLU A 176 27.95 1.42 6.28
C GLU A 176 28.21 -0.04 5.86
N VAL A 177 28.38 -0.96 6.81
CA VAL A 177 28.59 -2.39 6.52
C VAL A 177 27.27 -3.10 6.18
N LEU A 178 26.15 -2.70 6.79
CA LEU A 178 24.80 -3.15 6.45
C LEU A 178 24.42 -2.74 5.02
N ALA A 179 24.76 -1.51 4.63
CA ALA A 179 24.55 -1.00 3.28
C ALA A 179 25.39 -1.72 2.20
N LYS A 180 26.49 -2.38 2.58
CA LYS A 180 27.41 -3.09 1.67
C LYS A 180 27.15 -4.59 1.54
N ASN A 181 26.09 -5.13 2.13
CA ASN A 181 25.74 -6.56 2.09
C ASN A 181 26.78 -7.53 2.72
N GLU A 182 27.65 -7.06 3.63
CA GLU A 182 28.74 -7.88 4.19
C GLU A 182 28.62 -8.18 5.71
N SER A 183 27.50 -7.82 6.34
CA SER A 183 27.30 -8.02 7.79
C SER A 183 26.59 -9.34 8.09
N SER A 184 27.08 -10.04 9.11
CA SER A 184 26.36 -11.11 9.80
C SER A 184 26.05 -10.66 11.23
N VAL A 185 25.01 -11.25 11.83
CA VAL A 185 24.64 -11.00 13.24
C VAL A 185 25.82 -11.29 14.17
N GLU A 186 26.55 -12.37 13.91
CA GLU A 186 27.79 -12.72 14.61
C GLU A 186 28.84 -11.60 14.54
N ARG A 187 29.05 -10.99 13.36
CA ARG A 187 30.02 -9.90 13.17
C ARG A 187 29.62 -8.67 13.97
N ILE A 188 28.32 -8.34 14.00
CA ILE A 188 27.78 -7.25 14.82
C ILE A 188 28.09 -7.50 16.29
N LEU A 189 27.76 -8.68 16.83
CA LEU A 189 28.00 -9.02 18.24
C LEU A 189 29.48 -9.03 18.62
N LYS A 190 30.36 -9.56 17.77
CA LYS A 190 31.83 -9.49 17.98
C LYS A 190 32.29 -8.05 18.09
N GLN A 191 31.73 -7.15 17.30
CA GLN A 191 32.09 -5.73 17.33
C GLN A 191 31.47 -5.00 18.52
N VAL A 192 30.26 -5.38 18.97
CA VAL A 192 29.66 -4.87 20.22
C VAL A 192 30.60 -5.20 21.37
N LEU A 193 30.97 -6.48 21.54
CA LEU A 193 31.84 -6.92 22.63
C LEU A 193 33.23 -6.26 22.56
N ALA A 194 33.78 -6.06 21.36
CA ALA A 194 35.08 -5.40 21.19
C ALA A 194 35.06 -3.89 21.48
N GLN A 195 33.94 -3.22 21.18
CA GLN A 195 33.78 -1.78 21.36
C GLN A 195 33.42 -1.41 22.80
N PHE A 196 32.48 -2.16 23.40
CA PHE A 196 31.99 -1.95 24.76
C PHE A 196 32.77 -2.84 25.72
N LYS A 197 34.00 -2.41 26.05
CA LYS A 197 34.96 -3.19 26.87
C LYS A 197 34.49 -3.54 28.28
N GLU A 198 33.42 -2.90 28.74
CA GLU A 198 32.79 -3.20 30.02
C GLU A 198 31.89 -4.44 29.92
N LEU A 199 31.39 -4.81 28.74
CA LEU A 199 30.62 -6.04 28.58
C LEU A 199 31.53 -7.26 28.59
N ASP A 200 31.21 -8.23 29.45
CA ASP A 200 31.90 -9.52 29.50
C ASP A 200 31.27 -10.53 28.53
N PHE A 201 29.98 -10.39 28.24
CA PHE A 201 29.27 -11.26 27.31
C PHE A 201 28.11 -10.55 26.60
N VAL A 202 27.75 -11.10 25.43
CA VAL A 202 26.60 -10.72 24.62
C VAL A 202 26.00 -11.95 23.95
N GLY A 203 24.70 -11.93 23.67
CA GLY A 203 24.03 -13.01 22.97
C GLY A 203 22.69 -12.57 22.36
N ILE A 204 22.15 -13.44 21.52
CA ILE A 204 20.83 -13.30 20.91
C ILE A 204 20.08 -14.60 21.12
N ALA A 205 18.82 -14.46 21.50
CA ALA A 205 17.84 -15.52 21.50
C ALA A 205 16.76 -15.24 20.47
N GLU A 206 16.33 -16.28 19.77
CA GLU A 206 15.34 -16.23 18.69
C GLU A 206 14.13 -17.07 19.10
N LYS A 207 12.95 -16.62 18.69
CA LYS A 207 11.70 -17.35 18.92
C LYS A 207 11.79 -18.70 18.21
N THR A 208 11.41 -19.77 18.91
CA THR A 208 11.44 -21.13 18.36
C THR A 208 10.17 -21.43 17.55
N GLU A 209 10.07 -22.65 17.03
CA GLU A 209 8.84 -23.18 16.42
C GLU A 209 7.65 -23.15 17.41
N PHE A 210 7.94 -23.18 18.72
CA PHE A 210 6.95 -23.01 19.77
C PHE A 210 6.86 -21.51 20.14
N PRO A 211 5.70 -20.85 19.94
CA PRO A 211 5.58 -19.40 20.09
C PRO A 211 5.97 -18.83 21.46
N ASP A 212 5.86 -19.66 22.50
CA ASP A 212 6.13 -19.27 23.88
C ASP A 212 7.59 -19.47 24.31
N PHE A 213 8.45 -20.03 23.46
CA PHE A 213 9.83 -20.38 23.77
C PHE A 213 10.84 -19.65 22.87
N TYR A 214 11.97 -19.30 23.48
CA TYR A 214 13.12 -18.70 22.81
C TYR A 214 14.35 -19.57 23.01
N SER A 215 15.16 -19.71 21.97
CA SER A 215 16.44 -20.42 22.02
C SER A 215 17.58 -19.47 21.71
N VAL A 216 18.66 -19.53 22.50
CA VAL A 216 19.86 -18.73 22.26
C VAL A 216 20.57 -19.22 21.00
N SER A 217 20.40 -18.50 19.90
CA SER A 217 21.02 -18.81 18.62
C SER A 217 22.50 -18.50 18.61
N PHE A 218 22.92 -17.47 19.37
CA PHE A 218 24.31 -17.03 19.40
C PHE A 218 24.71 -16.43 20.75
N TYR A 219 25.93 -16.73 21.18
CA TYR A 219 26.49 -16.26 22.44
C TYR A 219 28.01 -16.06 22.32
N LEU A 220 28.50 -14.93 22.82
CA LEU A 220 29.91 -14.62 23.00
C LEU A 220 30.14 -14.21 24.45
N GLY A 221 31.11 -14.84 25.10
CA GLY A 221 31.46 -14.53 26.48
C GLY A 221 32.67 -15.33 26.94
N PRO A 222 32.97 -15.35 28.25
CA PRO A 222 34.19 -15.95 28.78
C PRO A 222 34.26 -17.47 28.60
N THR A 223 33.13 -18.13 28.32
CA THR A 223 33.06 -19.57 28.08
C THR A 223 32.25 -19.81 26.80
N GLU A 224 32.94 -20.03 25.68
CA GLU A 224 32.32 -20.23 24.37
C GLU A 224 31.24 -21.33 24.41
N GLY A 225 30.10 -21.07 23.76
CA GLY A 225 29.03 -22.05 23.57
C GLY A 225 28.15 -22.34 24.80
N THR A 226 28.41 -21.75 25.96
CA THR A 226 27.73 -22.10 27.22
C THR A 226 26.23 -21.87 27.20
N LEU A 227 25.77 -20.77 26.58
CA LEU A 227 24.35 -20.47 26.43
C LEU A 227 23.76 -20.90 25.09
N THR A 228 24.58 -21.26 24.10
CA THR A 228 24.07 -21.59 22.76
C THR A 228 23.14 -22.81 22.82
N GLN A 229 21.99 -22.74 22.13
CA GLN A 229 20.90 -23.72 22.15
C GLN A 229 20.20 -23.90 23.52
N LYS A 230 20.44 -23.03 24.50
CA LYS A 230 19.67 -23.01 25.74
C LYS A 230 18.39 -22.23 25.55
N GLU A 231 17.32 -22.75 26.14
CA GLU A 231 15.96 -22.23 25.97
C GLU A 231 15.42 -21.62 27.25
N PHE A 232 14.52 -20.65 27.10
CA PHE A 232 13.72 -20.08 28.15
C PHE A 232 12.31 -19.75 27.63
N SER A 233 11.35 -19.72 28.53
CA SER A 233 9.96 -19.38 28.19
C SER A 233 9.68 -17.87 28.26
N THR A 234 8.65 -17.44 27.56
CA THR A 234 8.11 -16.07 27.67
C THR A 234 7.72 -15.77 29.11
N GLY A 235 8.19 -14.64 29.65
CA GLY A 235 8.01 -14.25 31.05
C GLY A 235 9.00 -14.89 32.05
N GLU A 236 9.83 -15.85 31.64
CA GLU A 236 10.81 -16.50 32.50
C GLU A 236 12.08 -15.65 32.71
N GLY A 237 12.39 -15.33 33.96
CA GLY A 237 13.62 -14.63 34.32
C GLY A 237 13.76 -13.25 33.66
N PHE A 238 15.00 -12.79 33.49
CA PHE A 238 15.27 -11.47 32.89
C PHE A 238 14.96 -11.42 31.39
N LEU A 239 15.33 -12.45 30.63
CA LEU A 239 15.17 -12.49 29.18
C LEU A 239 13.69 -12.68 28.79
N GLY A 240 12.99 -13.57 29.49
CA GLY A 240 11.57 -13.79 29.28
C GLY A 240 10.72 -12.58 29.67
N GLU A 241 11.12 -11.77 30.68
CA GLU A 241 10.44 -10.50 31.00
C GLU A 241 10.48 -9.54 29.80
N VAL A 242 11.62 -9.44 29.10
CA VAL A 242 11.72 -8.59 27.90
C VAL A 242 10.92 -9.17 26.75
N ALA A 243 10.97 -10.48 26.54
CA ALA A 243 10.15 -11.16 25.53
C ALA A 243 8.65 -10.90 25.73
N ALA A 244 8.17 -10.97 26.98
CA ALA A 244 6.76 -10.76 27.31
C ALA A 244 6.33 -9.29 27.24
N THR A 245 7.20 -8.36 27.64
CA THR A 245 6.84 -6.95 27.77
C THR A 245 7.13 -6.12 26.52
N GLY A 246 8.01 -6.59 25.63
CA GLY A 246 8.51 -5.82 24.49
C GLY A 246 9.27 -4.56 24.91
N LYS A 247 9.81 -4.50 26.14
CA LYS A 247 10.52 -3.33 26.67
C LYS A 247 11.92 -3.70 27.10
N GLY A 248 12.90 -3.01 26.53
CA GLY A 248 14.30 -3.16 26.90
C GLY A 248 14.60 -2.64 28.31
N LYS A 249 15.53 -3.30 29.01
CA LYS A 249 15.84 -2.99 30.40
C LYS A 249 17.28 -3.39 30.76
N VAL A 250 17.83 -2.65 31.71
CA VAL A 250 19.13 -2.91 32.33
C VAL A 250 18.91 -3.10 33.82
N TRP A 251 19.44 -4.19 34.35
CA TRP A 251 19.42 -4.56 35.76
C TRP A 251 20.84 -4.60 36.31
N THR A 252 21.04 -4.02 37.48
CA THR A 252 22.30 -4.02 38.24
C THR A 252 22.13 -4.83 39.52
N ASP A 253 23.23 -5.35 40.05
CA ASP A 253 23.27 -6.20 41.25
C ASP A 253 22.33 -7.42 41.19
N VAL A 254 22.33 -8.12 40.06
CA VAL A 254 21.41 -9.25 39.82
C VAL A 254 21.84 -10.55 40.50
N SER A 255 23.01 -10.58 41.13
CA SER A 255 23.58 -11.82 41.69
C SER A 255 22.76 -12.41 42.84
N SER A 256 21.94 -11.59 43.51
CA SER A 256 21.02 -12.02 44.57
C SER A 256 19.55 -12.14 44.12
N ASP A 257 19.26 -11.79 42.86
CA ASP A 257 17.90 -11.80 42.31
C ASP A 257 17.50 -13.23 41.88
N PRO A 258 16.37 -13.79 42.35
CA PRO A 258 15.96 -15.14 42.03
C PRO A 258 15.68 -15.38 40.53
N ARG A 259 15.48 -14.33 39.74
CA ARG A 259 15.30 -14.41 38.27
C ARG A 259 16.58 -14.78 37.51
N ILE A 260 17.72 -14.85 38.18
CA ILE A 260 19.03 -15.23 37.63
C ILE A 260 19.12 -16.69 37.19
N GLY A 261 18.10 -17.51 37.48
CA GLY A 261 18.08 -18.96 37.29
C GLY A 261 18.59 -19.43 35.93
N PHE A 262 18.11 -18.83 34.83
CA PHE A 262 18.57 -19.17 33.47
C PHE A 262 20.09 -19.07 33.31
N PHE A 263 20.71 -18.01 33.82
CA PHE A 263 22.17 -17.84 33.73
C PHE A 263 22.89 -18.78 34.71
N SER A 264 22.41 -18.88 35.94
CA SER A 264 23.08 -19.68 36.99
C SER A 264 23.07 -21.18 36.71
N ILE A 265 21.97 -21.72 36.16
CA ILE A 265 21.87 -23.12 35.73
C ILE A 265 22.87 -23.41 34.61
N ASN A 266 23.12 -22.43 33.77
CA ASN A 266 24.09 -22.51 32.68
C ASN A 266 25.47 -21.94 33.09
N HIS A 267 25.81 -21.95 34.38
CA HIS A 267 27.15 -21.61 34.89
C HIS A 267 27.66 -20.18 34.58
N ILE A 268 26.74 -19.23 34.37
CA ILE A 268 27.07 -17.81 34.24
C ILE A 268 26.47 -17.07 35.44
N HIS A 269 27.30 -16.28 36.11
CA HIS A 269 26.90 -15.53 37.30
C HIS A 269 27.12 -14.05 37.06
N PRO A 270 26.19 -13.38 36.35
CA PRO A 270 26.37 -11.98 36.04
C PRO A 270 26.08 -11.11 37.27
N LYS A 271 26.74 -9.96 37.31
CA LYS A 271 26.47 -8.88 38.26
C LYS A 271 25.53 -7.83 37.68
N SER A 272 25.56 -7.62 36.37
CA SER A 272 24.55 -6.83 35.65
C SER A 272 24.11 -7.53 34.37
N ILE A 273 22.84 -7.32 34.00
CA ILE A 273 22.25 -7.83 32.76
C ILE A 273 21.58 -6.67 32.03
N MET A 274 21.77 -6.60 30.72
CA MET A 274 20.97 -5.79 29.82
C MET A 274 20.24 -6.71 28.83
N SER A 275 19.00 -6.40 28.51
CA SER A 275 18.21 -7.17 27.55
C SER A 275 17.23 -6.27 26.80
N PHE A 276 17.11 -6.49 25.49
CA PHE A 276 16.35 -5.67 24.56
C PHE A 276 15.61 -6.55 23.55
N PRO A 277 14.36 -6.22 23.22
CA PRO A 277 13.57 -7.00 22.29
C PRO A 277 14.01 -6.72 20.84
N LEU A 278 13.96 -7.74 20.00
CA LEU A 278 14.08 -7.66 18.56
C LEU A 278 12.65 -7.75 18.00
N ILE A 279 12.11 -6.61 17.55
CA ILE A 279 10.70 -6.48 17.19
C ILE A 279 10.55 -6.45 15.68
N ILE A 280 9.81 -7.41 15.12
CA ILE A 280 9.50 -7.48 13.68
C ILE A 280 7.97 -7.56 13.56
N ASN A 281 7.38 -6.73 12.70
CA ASN A 281 5.92 -6.67 12.50
C ASN A 281 5.12 -6.52 13.81
N ASN A 282 5.66 -5.76 14.77
CA ASN A 282 5.07 -5.52 16.09
C ASN A 282 4.99 -6.77 17.01
N GLU A 283 5.71 -7.84 16.68
CA GLU A 283 5.94 -9.01 17.56
C GLU A 283 7.40 -9.11 17.98
N VAL A 284 7.66 -9.68 19.18
CA VAL A 284 9.02 -9.94 19.65
C VAL A 284 9.52 -11.26 19.07
N GLU A 285 10.28 -11.18 17.99
CA GLU A 285 10.87 -12.33 17.29
C GLU A 285 12.19 -12.79 17.92
N GLY A 286 12.78 -11.96 18.78
CA GLY A 286 13.99 -12.34 19.51
C GLY A 286 14.33 -11.37 20.63
N VAL A 287 15.42 -11.68 21.32
CA VAL A 287 15.94 -10.91 22.44
C VAL A 287 17.45 -10.79 22.29
N PHE A 288 17.94 -9.56 22.20
CA PHE A 288 19.36 -9.24 22.37
C PHE A 288 19.66 -9.08 23.86
N PHE A 289 20.76 -9.67 24.33
CA PHE A 289 21.17 -9.54 25.72
C PHE A 289 22.68 -9.42 25.87
N GLY A 290 23.12 -8.90 27.01
CA GLY A 290 24.51 -8.85 27.41
C GLY A 290 24.65 -8.53 28.88
N GLY A 291 25.86 -8.54 29.39
CA GLY A 291 26.08 -8.28 30.81
C GLY A 291 27.53 -8.35 31.24
N THR A 292 27.70 -8.24 32.54
CA THR A 292 28.99 -8.18 33.24
C THR A 292 29.03 -9.21 34.35
N ILE A 293 30.22 -9.63 34.74
CA ILE A 293 30.45 -10.70 35.72
C ILE A 293 30.90 -10.12 37.06
N ASP A 294 31.80 -9.14 37.07
CA ASP A 294 32.45 -8.65 38.29
C ASP A 294 32.14 -7.20 38.67
N HIS A 295 31.58 -6.42 37.75
CA HIS A 295 31.27 -4.99 37.93
C HIS A 295 29.83 -4.63 37.52
N GLU A 296 29.39 -3.43 37.85
CA GLU A 296 28.03 -2.96 37.54
C GLU A 296 28.02 -2.12 36.26
N LEU A 297 26.97 -2.29 35.45
CA LEU A 297 26.72 -1.44 34.29
C LEU A 297 26.04 -0.13 34.69
N SER A 298 26.41 0.95 34.01
CA SER A 298 25.65 2.20 34.08
C SER A 298 24.30 2.02 33.40
N ARG A 299 23.22 2.15 34.17
CA ARG A 299 21.86 1.94 33.68
C ARG A 299 21.48 2.91 32.55
N GLU A 300 21.87 4.17 32.67
CA GLU A 300 21.51 5.21 31.69
C GLU A 300 22.29 5.03 30.38
N ASP A 301 23.59 4.74 30.46
CA ASP A 301 24.46 4.63 29.28
C ASP A 301 24.11 3.42 28.39
N TYR A 302 23.74 2.30 29.02
CA TYR A 302 23.48 1.04 28.29
C TYR A 302 22.02 0.84 27.89
N LEU A 303 21.06 1.57 28.47
CA LEU A 303 19.66 1.47 28.04
C LEU A 303 19.49 1.92 26.59
N VAL A 304 20.06 3.08 26.26
CA VAL A 304 20.00 3.67 24.92
C VAL A 304 20.87 2.90 23.95
N THR A 305 22.12 2.64 24.34
CA THR A 305 23.11 1.97 23.50
C THR A 305 22.64 0.56 23.14
N GLY A 306 22.18 -0.21 24.13
CA GLY A 306 21.69 -1.56 23.91
C GLY A 306 20.42 -1.59 23.05
N GLN A 307 19.52 -0.62 23.21
CA GLN A 307 18.34 -0.50 22.34
C GLN A 307 18.73 -0.18 20.89
N THR A 308 19.73 0.67 20.69
CA THR A 308 20.27 0.99 19.36
C THR A 308 20.91 -0.23 18.69
N VAL A 309 21.68 -1.02 19.44
CA VAL A 309 22.25 -2.29 18.96
C VAL A 309 21.16 -3.29 18.58
N ALA A 310 20.12 -3.43 19.42
CA ALA A 310 18.98 -4.29 19.15
C ALA A 310 18.26 -3.92 17.85
N GLN A 311 18.13 -2.62 17.56
CA GLN A 311 17.56 -2.14 16.30
C GLN A 311 18.38 -2.55 15.07
N LEU A 312 19.71 -2.40 15.14
CA LEU A 312 20.60 -2.80 14.06
C LEU A 312 20.52 -4.31 13.80
N ILE A 313 20.45 -5.11 14.87
CA ILE A 313 20.24 -6.56 14.77
C ILE A 313 18.88 -6.86 14.14
N THR A 314 17.83 -6.15 14.56
CA THR A 314 16.46 -6.30 14.01
C THR A 314 16.42 -6.00 12.50
N LEU A 315 17.10 -4.94 12.05
CA LEU A 315 17.21 -4.62 10.62
C LEU A 315 17.90 -5.74 9.84
N GLN A 316 18.96 -6.32 10.40
CA GLN A 316 19.66 -7.44 9.79
C GLN A 316 18.77 -8.69 9.70
N PHE A 317 18.00 -8.98 10.75
CA PHE A 317 17.04 -10.09 10.76
C PHE A 317 16.00 -9.93 9.64
N LYS A 318 15.38 -8.74 9.56
CA LYS A 318 14.37 -8.44 8.54
C LYS A 318 14.93 -8.61 7.14
N LYS A 319 16.17 -8.14 6.91
CA LYS A 319 16.87 -8.31 5.64
C LYS A 319 17.08 -9.79 5.28
N THR A 320 17.65 -10.59 6.20
CA THR A 320 17.89 -12.02 5.96
C THR A 320 16.59 -12.78 5.71
N GLN A 321 15.50 -12.41 6.40
CA GLN A 321 14.18 -12.98 6.15
C GLN A 321 13.68 -12.65 4.73
N MET A 322 13.80 -11.38 4.30
CA MET A 322 13.43 -10.97 2.94
C MET A 322 14.25 -11.69 1.87
N GLU A 323 15.57 -11.82 2.05
CA GLU A 323 16.44 -12.55 1.12
C GLU A 323 16.04 -14.03 1.01
N LYS A 324 15.72 -14.68 2.14
CA LYS A 324 15.22 -16.06 2.14
C LYS A 324 13.90 -16.19 1.39
N SER A 325 12.95 -15.29 1.61
CA SER A 325 11.67 -15.27 0.90
C SER A 325 11.87 -15.05 -0.61
N ILE A 326 12.70 -14.09 -1.02
CA ILE A 326 13.01 -13.84 -2.44
C ILE A 326 13.61 -15.07 -3.10
N ASN A 327 14.58 -15.72 -2.45
CA ASN A 327 15.20 -16.94 -2.98
C ASN A 327 14.20 -18.10 -3.10
N GLN A 328 13.29 -18.26 -2.14
CA GLN A 328 12.21 -19.24 -2.21
C GLN A 328 11.27 -18.96 -3.39
N TYR A 329 10.86 -17.70 -3.60
CA TYR A 329 10.06 -17.31 -4.75
C TYR A 329 10.78 -17.58 -6.08
N PHE A 330 12.07 -17.27 -6.17
CA PHE A 330 12.86 -17.53 -7.37
C PHE A 330 12.93 -19.03 -7.70
N LEU A 331 13.16 -19.88 -6.69
CA LEU A 331 13.16 -21.33 -6.85
C LEU A 331 11.80 -21.86 -7.33
N GLN A 332 10.70 -21.32 -6.77
CA GLN A 332 9.35 -21.68 -7.20
C GLN A 332 9.10 -21.32 -8.67
N ILE A 333 9.48 -20.11 -9.09
CA ILE A 333 9.32 -19.66 -10.48
C ILE A 333 10.18 -20.49 -11.44
N SER A 334 11.43 -20.77 -11.08
CA SER A 334 12.31 -21.64 -11.89
C SER A 334 11.72 -23.03 -12.06
N THR A 335 11.23 -23.64 -10.97
CA THR A 335 10.62 -24.97 -11.00
C THR A 335 9.35 -24.98 -11.85
N PHE A 336 8.51 -23.95 -11.71
CA PHE A 336 7.33 -23.78 -12.55
C PHE A 336 7.71 -23.72 -14.04
N ASN A 337 8.73 -22.93 -14.36
CA ASN A 337 9.21 -22.78 -15.73
C ASN A 337 9.75 -24.09 -16.33
N ASP A 338 10.57 -24.84 -15.59
CA ASP A 338 11.09 -26.13 -16.05
C ASP A 338 9.94 -27.11 -16.37
N ILE A 339 8.90 -27.11 -15.53
CA ILE A 339 7.70 -27.91 -15.74
C ILE A 339 6.93 -27.42 -16.97
N LEU A 340 6.78 -26.10 -17.15
CA LEU A 340 6.14 -25.53 -18.34
C LEU A 340 6.86 -25.95 -19.61
N GLN A 341 8.18 -25.83 -19.66
CA GLN A 341 8.98 -26.25 -20.82
C GLN A 341 8.84 -27.74 -21.10
N LEU A 342 8.83 -28.58 -20.06
CA LEU A 342 8.55 -30.00 -20.22
C LEU A 342 7.16 -30.24 -20.82
N MET A 343 6.14 -29.51 -20.37
CA MET A 343 4.76 -29.66 -20.85
C MET A 343 4.55 -29.09 -22.26
N THR A 344 5.20 -27.99 -22.65
CA THR A 344 5.08 -27.37 -23.99
C THR A 344 5.63 -28.26 -25.09
N THR A 345 6.68 -29.04 -24.82
CA THR A 345 7.22 -30.01 -25.79
C THR A 345 6.28 -31.21 -26.06
N MET A 346 5.16 -31.33 -25.33
CA MET A 346 4.24 -32.45 -25.43
C MET A 346 3.07 -32.13 -26.38
N SER A 347 2.93 -32.91 -27.44
CA SER A 347 1.79 -32.82 -28.37
C SER A 347 0.56 -33.64 -27.97
N ASP A 348 0.67 -34.50 -26.94
CA ASP A 348 -0.43 -35.35 -26.49
C ASP A 348 -1.05 -34.81 -25.18
N VAL A 349 -2.32 -34.42 -25.27
CA VAL A 349 -3.13 -33.97 -24.13
C VAL A 349 -3.07 -34.96 -22.96
N LYS A 350 -3.10 -36.27 -23.20
CA LYS A 350 -3.02 -37.26 -22.11
C LYS A 350 -1.70 -37.17 -21.35
N ARG A 351 -0.59 -36.90 -22.03
CA ARG A 351 0.72 -36.75 -21.37
C ARG A 351 0.78 -35.51 -20.49
N ILE A 352 0.23 -34.39 -20.97
CA ILE A 352 0.07 -33.16 -20.19
C ILE A 352 -0.71 -33.44 -18.91
N LEU A 353 -1.82 -34.19 -19.01
CA LEU A 353 -2.63 -34.59 -17.85
C LEU A 353 -1.85 -35.49 -16.88
N PHE A 354 -1.08 -36.46 -17.37
CA PHE A 354 -0.24 -37.31 -16.52
C PHE A 354 0.81 -36.51 -15.77
N VAL A 355 1.47 -35.56 -16.44
CA VAL A 355 2.45 -34.67 -15.79
C VAL A 355 1.78 -33.84 -14.71
N LEU A 356 0.60 -33.27 -14.99
CA LEU A 356 -0.14 -32.47 -14.02
C LEU A 356 -0.52 -33.30 -12.77
N VAL A 357 -0.99 -34.54 -12.96
CA VAL A 357 -1.30 -35.47 -11.86
C VAL A 357 -0.04 -35.88 -11.10
N ASP A 358 1.04 -36.21 -11.79
CA ASP A 358 2.29 -36.69 -11.18
C ASP A 358 3.01 -35.58 -10.41
N ILE A 359 3.01 -34.36 -10.91
CA ILE A 359 3.61 -33.23 -10.23
C ILE A 359 2.77 -32.83 -9.02
N SER A 360 1.45 -32.75 -9.19
CA SER A 360 0.56 -32.37 -8.10
C SER A 360 0.63 -33.34 -6.92
N ILE A 361 0.63 -34.65 -7.17
CA ILE A 361 0.70 -35.67 -6.11
C ILE A 361 2.05 -35.64 -5.37
N ASN A 362 3.15 -35.40 -6.08
CA ASN A 362 4.48 -35.32 -5.48
C ASN A 362 4.69 -34.03 -4.67
N LEU A 363 4.18 -32.89 -5.16
CA LEU A 363 4.30 -31.59 -4.47
C LEU A 363 3.49 -31.53 -3.17
N THR A 364 2.33 -32.18 -3.16
CA THR A 364 1.42 -32.18 -2.00
C THR A 364 1.66 -33.36 -1.07
N ASN A 365 2.54 -34.30 -1.46
CA ASN A 365 2.69 -35.61 -0.82
C ASN A 365 1.31 -36.28 -0.58
N SER A 366 0.45 -36.15 -1.58
CA SER A 366 -0.98 -36.47 -1.48
C SER A 366 -1.24 -37.94 -1.80
N PRO A 367 -2.24 -38.58 -1.16
CA PRO A 367 -2.57 -39.97 -1.44
C PRO A 367 -3.24 -40.12 -2.81
N PHE A 368 -3.85 -39.06 -3.36
CA PHE A 368 -4.43 -39.09 -4.69
C PHE A 368 -4.43 -37.75 -5.43
N SER A 369 -4.35 -37.83 -6.76
CA SER A 369 -4.58 -36.69 -7.66
C SER A 369 -5.31 -37.15 -8.91
N CYS A 370 -6.21 -36.31 -9.42
CA CYS A 370 -7.06 -36.61 -10.57
C CYS A 370 -7.37 -35.37 -11.39
N VAL A 371 -7.34 -35.51 -12.71
CA VAL A 371 -7.84 -34.50 -13.64
C VAL A 371 -9.05 -35.04 -14.37
N ILE A 372 -10.12 -34.24 -14.39
CA ILE A 372 -11.36 -34.53 -15.12
C ILE A 372 -11.58 -33.42 -16.15
N LEU A 373 -11.63 -33.76 -17.43
CA LEU A 373 -11.93 -32.81 -18.50
C LEU A 373 -13.43 -32.77 -18.81
N LYS A 374 -13.94 -31.57 -19.09
CA LYS A 374 -15.30 -31.36 -19.58
C LYS A 374 -15.45 -32.11 -20.92
N PRO A 375 -16.50 -32.91 -21.12
CA PRO A 375 -16.73 -33.60 -22.39
C PRO A 375 -16.87 -32.60 -23.54
N GLN A 376 -16.22 -32.88 -24.68
CA GLN A 376 -16.48 -32.17 -25.94
C GLN A 376 -17.60 -32.89 -26.70
N ASP A 377 -18.47 -32.15 -27.39
CA ASP A 377 -19.58 -32.61 -28.25
C ASP A 377 -20.75 -33.38 -27.60
N ASN A 378 -21.48 -32.77 -26.64
CA ASN A 378 -22.71 -33.33 -26.04
C ASN A 378 -22.57 -34.78 -25.51
N SER A 379 -21.34 -35.28 -25.39
CA SER A 379 -21.07 -36.62 -24.90
C SER A 379 -21.20 -36.64 -23.39
N SER A 380 -21.80 -37.71 -22.85
CA SER A 380 -21.98 -37.89 -21.41
C SER A 380 -20.73 -38.45 -20.71
N GLN A 381 -19.61 -38.59 -21.42
CA GLN A 381 -18.40 -39.25 -20.93
C GLN A 381 -17.24 -38.25 -20.82
N ALA A 382 -16.81 -38.00 -19.59
CA ALA A 382 -15.65 -37.17 -19.29
C ALA A 382 -14.33 -37.96 -19.44
N THR A 383 -13.27 -37.30 -19.92
CA THR A 383 -11.92 -37.87 -19.90
C THR A 383 -11.33 -37.70 -18.52
N VAL A 384 -10.81 -38.78 -17.94
CA VAL A 384 -10.23 -38.78 -16.59
C VAL A 384 -8.83 -39.38 -16.59
N VAL A 385 -7.91 -38.71 -15.91
CA VAL A 385 -6.57 -39.22 -15.58
C VAL A 385 -6.39 -39.11 -14.08
N SER A 386 -6.05 -40.21 -13.41
CA SER A 386 -5.95 -40.24 -11.94
C SER A 386 -4.79 -41.11 -11.46
N ARG A 387 -4.21 -40.76 -10.31
CA ARG A 387 -3.31 -41.61 -9.52
C ARG A 387 -3.81 -41.72 -8.09
N GLY A 388 -3.63 -42.90 -7.49
CA GLY A 388 -4.00 -43.15 -6.09
C GLY A 388 -5.52 -43.34 -5.85
N MET A 389 -6.33 -43.45 -6.90
CA MET A 389 -7.79 -43.60 -6.81
C MET A 389 -8.31 -44.90 -7.40
N ASN A 390 -9.36 -45.45 -6.80
CA ASN A 390 -10.14 -46.56 -7.35
C ASN A 390 -11.33 -46.05 -8.21
N HIS A 391 -12.03 -46.97 -8.88
CA HIS A 391 -13.10 -46.61 -9.82
C HIS A 391 -14.29 -45.90 -9.15
N GLU A 392 -14.69 -46.30 -7.95
CA GLU A 392 -15.80 -45.70 -7.20
C GLU A 392 -15.45 -44.27 -6.74
N GLN A 393 -14.20 -44.09 -6.33
CA GLN A 393 -13.66 -42.80 -5.92
C GLN A 393 -13.65 -41.79 -7.09
N ILE A 394 -13.22 -42.25 -8.27
CA ILE A 394 -13.21 -41.43 -9.49
C ILE A 394 -14.64 -40.98 -9.87
N GLN A 395 -15.63 -41.87 -9.79
CA GLN A 395 -17.01 -41.52 -10.10
C GLN A 395 -17.59 -40.47 -9.13
N THR A 396 -17.25 -40.58 -7.85
CA THR A 396 -17.74 -39.66 -6.81
C THR A 396 -17.16 -38.26 -7.01
N ILE A 397 -15.84 -38.14 -7.17
CA ILE A 397 -15.19 -36.85 -7.48
C ILE A 397 -15.68 -36.31 -8.83
N GLY A 398 -15.86 -37.17 -9.82
CA GLY A 398 -16.43 -36.83 -11.13
C GLY A 398 -17.78 -36.10 -11.04
N ARG A 399 -18.68 -36.58 -10.16
CA ARG A 399 -19.98 -35.92 -9.92
C ARG A 399 -19.82 -34.56 -9.25
N VAL A 400 -19.00 -34.47 -8.20
CA VAL A 400 -18.75 -33.21 -7.48
C VAL A 400 -18.17 -32.15 -8.42
N VAL A 401 -17.22 -32.53 -9.27
CA VAL A 401 -16.62 -31.62 -10.26
C VAL A 401 -17.65 -31.20 -11.30
N ALA A 402 -18.44 -32.13 -11.83
CA ALA A 402 -19.46 -31.82 -12.83
C ALA A 402 -20.50 -30.85 -12.29
N ASP A 403 -21.06 -31.12 -11.10
CA ASP A 403 -22.06 -30.30 -10.42
C ASP A 403 -21.58 -28.86 -10.21
N ARG A 404 -20.29 -28.66 -9.95
CA ARG A 404 -19.72 -27.34 -9.63
C ARG A 404 -19.22 -26.55 -10.82
N TYR A 405 -18.62 -27.22 -11.80
CA TYR A 405 -17.85 -26.55 -12.85
C TYR A 405 -18.39 -26.77 -14.27
N PHE A 406 -19.26 -27.77 -14.51
CA PHE A 406 -19.66 -28.14 -15.88
C PHE A 406 -21.09 -27.73 -16.27
N TYR A 407 -22.01 -27.51 -15.32
CA TYR A 407 -23.44 -27.32 -15.59
C TYR A 407 -23.93 -25.85 -15.72
N GLU A 408 -23.12 -24.84 -15.40
CA GLU A 408 -23.48 -23.43 -15.62
C GLU A 408 -22.62 -22.82 -16.73
N ASP A 409 -23.24 -22.47 -17.87
CA ASP A 409 -22.53 -22.02 -19.08
C ASP A 409 -22.07 -20.54 -19.04
N ASP A 410 -22.37 -19.77 -17.99
CA ASP A 410 -22.26 -18.30 -17.98
C ASP A 410 -21.78 -17.66 -16.64
N GLN A 411 -21.06 -18.36 -15.75
CA GLN A 411 -20.43 -17.67 -14.61
C GLN A 411 -19.06 -17.09 -14.99
N GLU A 412 -18.89 -15.79 -14.69
CA GLU A 412 -17.58 -15.13 -14.55
C GLU A 412 -16.62 -16.01 -13.75
N PHE A 413 -15.36 -16.06 -14.20
CA PHE A 413 -14.27 -16.73 -13.51
C PHE A 413 -14.24 -16.35 -12.02
N LYS A 414 -14.52 -17.31 -11.14
CA LYS A 414 -14.34 -17.18 -9.69
C LYS A 414 -13.08 -17.92 -9.28
N PRO A 415 -11.98 -17.22 -8.97
CA PRO A 415 -10.78 -17.83 -8.38
C PRO A 415 -11.06 -18.21 -6.93
N SER A 416 -11.90 -19.21 -6.67
CA SER A 416 -12.12 -19.72 -5.32
C SER A 416 -11.64 -21.16 -5.22
N HIS A 417 -10.50 -21.35 -4.54
CA HIS A 417 -9.98 -22.64 -4.07
C HIS A 417 -10.88 -23.12 -2.94
N GLN A 418 -11.82 -24.03 -3.23
CA GLN A 418 -12.75 -24.53 -2.20
C GLN A 418 -12.30 -25.90 -1.70
N ASP A 419 -11.89 -25.96 -0.45
CA ASP A 419 -11.60 -27.20 0.26
C ASP A 419 -12.93 -27.93 0.51
N THR A 420 -13.07 -29.14 -0.03
CA THR A 420 -14.27 -29.97 0.16
C THR A 420 -13.89 -31.24 0.90
N SER A 421 -14.58 -31.56 1.98
CA SER A 421 -14.39 -32.85 2.63
C SER A 421 -14.94 -33.95 1.72
N ILE A 422 -14.09 -34.91 1.34
CA ILE A 422 -14.47 -36.08 0.55
C ILE A 422 -13.90 -37.32 1.25
N TRP A 423 -14.79 -38.24 1.63
CA TRP A 423 -14.52 -39.44 2.43
C TRP A 423 -14.05 -39.13 3.85
N ASP A 424 -12.75 -38.90 4.09
CA ASP A 424 -12.18 -38.42 5.37
C ASP A 424 -11.04 -37.39 5.16
N ASP A 425 -10.73 -37.08 3.89
CA ASP A 425 -9.68 -36.14 3.50
C ASP A 425 -10.29 -34.85 2.95
N GLN A 426 -9.54 -33.74 3.03
CA GLN A 426 -9.89 -32.53 2.30
C GLN A 426 -9.42 -32.67 0.85
N ALA A 427 -10.31 -32.45 -0.11
CA ALA A 427 -9.99 -32.37 -1.52
C ALA A 427 -9.97 -30.91 -1.98
N LEU A 428 -8.87 -30.51 -2.59
CA LEU A 428 -8.70 -29.24 -3.28
C LEU A 428 -9.07 -29.40 -4.74
N LEU A 429 -10.01 -28.56 -5.20
CA LEU A 429 -10.47 -28.52 -6.58
C LEU A 429 -9.93 -27.25 -7.24
N ILE A 430 -9.17 -27.45 -8.31
CA ILE A 430 -8.50 -26.37 -9.07
C ILE A 430 -9.02 -26.41 -10.51
N PRO A 431 -9.72 -25.37 -10.98
CA PRO A 431 -10.25 -25.34 -12.34
C PRO A 431 -9.12 -25.23 -13.37
N ILE A 432 -9.14 -26.11 -14.37
CA ILE A 432 -8.32 -26.01 -15.58
C ILE A 432 -9.11 -25.19 -16.57
N HIS A 433 -8.59 -24.03 -16.95
CA HIS A 433 -9.32 -23.05 -17.75
C HIS A 433 -8.44 -22.48 -18.85
N TYR A 434 -9.10 -21.98 -19.88
CA TYR A 434 -8.49 -21.22 -20.96
C TYR A 434 -9.42 -20.06 -21.30
N ARG A 435 -8.91 -18.82 -21.14
CA ARG A 435 -9.75 -17.61 -21.15
C ARG A 435 -10.87 -17.75 -20.11
N GLU A 436 -12.08 -17.27 -20.42
CA GLU A 436 -13.27 -17.38 -19.56
C GLU A 436 -13.97 -18.76 -19.62
N LYS A 437 -13.29 -19.82 -20.08
CA LYS A 437 -13.90 -21.16 -20.22
C LYS A 437 -13.18 -22.21 -19.39
N THR A 438 -13.96 -22.91 -18.55
CA THR A 438 -13.49 -24.07 -17.81
C THR A 438 -13.41 -25.29 -18.72
N LEU A 439 -12.20 -25.83 -18.90
CA LEU A 439 -11.91 -27.02 -19.70
C LEU A 439 -11.94 -28.31 -18.85
N GLY A 440 -11.72 -28.18 -17.55
CA GLY A 440 -11.67 -29.32 -16.63
C GLY A 440 -11.38 -28.90 -15.20
N CYS A 441 -11.07 -29.87 -14.36
CA CYS A 441 -10.69 -29.64 -12.96
C CYS A 441 -9.62 -30.64 -12.53
N LEU A 442 -8.61 -30.14 -11.81
CA LEU A 442 -7.62 -30.89 -11.08
C LEU A 442 -8.10 -31.02 -9.62
N ALA A 443 -8.21 -32.25 -9.13
CA ALA A 443 -8.63 -32.62 -7.80
C ALA A 443 -7.49 -33.33 -7.06
N ILE A 444 -7.10 -32.84 -5.88
CA ILE A 444 -5.97 -33.35 -5.10
C ILE A 444 -6.39 -33.48 -3.63
N SER A 445 -6.00 -34.55 -2.93
CA SER A 445 -6.23 -34.65 -1.49
C SER A 445 -5.17 -33.92 -0.67
N ILE A 446 -5.55 -33.43 0.51
CA ILE A 446 -4.69 -32.71 1.42
C ILE A 446 -4.89 -33.24 2.85
N HIS A 447 -3.79 -33.43 3.57
CA HIS A 447 -3.80 -33.86 4.97
C HIS A 447 -3.45 -32.76 5.99
N GLU A 448 -2.68 -31.72 5.64
CA GLU A 448 -2.28 -30.63 6.55
C GLU A 448 -2.56 -29.23 5.98
N VAL A 449 -3.27 -28.39 6.73
CA VAL A 449 -3.78 -27.09 6.26
C VAL A 449 -2.72 -25.97 6.29
N ASN A 450 -1.68 -26.10 7.13
CA ASN A 450 -0.81 -24.97 7.50
C ASN A 450 0.24 -24.57 6.45
N GLN A 451 0.51 -25.37 5.41
CA GLN A 451 1.43 -25.02 4.30
C GLN A 451 0.71 -24.77 2.95
N LEU A 452 -0.63 -24.66 2.98
CA LEU A 452 -1.41 -24.78 1.75
C LEU A 452 -1.35 -23.58 0.81
N GLN A 453 -1.15 -22.35 1.29
CA GLN A 453 -1.32 -21.19 0.42
C GLN A 453 -0.30 -21.14 -0.73
N ASP A 454 0.97 -21.41 -0.45
CA ASP A 454 2.02 -21.36 -1.48
C ASP A 454 1.87 -22.51 -2.49
N ILE A 455 1.55 -23.71 -2.00
CA ILE A 455 1.31 -24.89 -2.84
C ILE A 455 0.04 -24.71 -3.69
N LYS A 456 -1.04 -24.16 -3.12
CA LYS A 456 -2.30 -23.86 -3.84
C LYS A 456 -2.02 -22.92 -5.02
N ARG A 457 -1.27 -21.84 -4.80
CA ARG A 457 -0.89 -20.88 -5.85
C ARG A 457 -0.10 -21.57 -6.97
N PHE A 458 0.89 -22.37 -6.61
CA PHE A 458 1.71 -23.10 -7.58
C PHE A 458 0.87 -24.09 -8.43
N LEU A 459 0.02 -24.88 -7.79
CA LEU A 459 -0.86 -25.84 -8.46
C LEU A 459 -1.88 -25.16 -9.38
N PHE A 460 -2.37 -23.99 -8.98
CA PHE A 460 -3.25 -23.19 -9.83
C PHE A 460 -2.54 -22.73 -11.11
N ASN A 461 -1.31 -22.22 -11.01
CA ASN A 461 -0.55 -21.82 -12.18
C ASN A 461 -0.30 -23.00 -13.12
N LEU A 462 -0.01 -24.19 -12.56
CA LEU A 462 0.15 -25.41 -13.34
C LEU A 462 -1.15 -25.83 -14.03
N ALA A 463 -2.28 -25.82 -13.33
CA ALA A 463 -3.58 -26.14 -13.90
C ALA A 463 -3.97 -25.15 -15.01
N THR A 464 -3.61 -23.89 -14.84
CA THR A 464 -3.84 -22.83 -15.82
C THR A 464 -2.99 -23.06 -17.07
N ALA A 465 -1.69 -23.30 -16.89
CA ALA A 465 -0.78 -23.62 -17.99
C ALA A 465 -1.21 -24.87 -18.76
N ALA A 466 -1.63 -25.92 -18.05
CA ALA A 466 -2.21 -27.11 -18.65
C ALA A 466 -3.45 -26.75 -19.48
N GLY A 467 -4.33 -25.88 -18.96
CA GLY A 467 -5.51 -25.41 -19.68
C GLY A 467 -5.16 -24.71 -20.99
N VAL A 468 -4.17 -23.82 -20.97
CA VAL A 468 -3.65 -23.17 -22.19
C VAL A 468 -3.12 -24.23 -23.18
N LEU A 469 -2.26 -25.15 -22.73
CA LEU A 469 -1.68 -26.20 -23.58
C LEU A 469 -2.71 -27.17 -24.17
N ILE A 470 -3.76 -27.49 -23.40
CA ILE A 470 -4.86 -28.35 -23.86
C ILE A 470 -5.66 -27.63 -24.96
N ALA A 471 -5.88 -26.31 -24.81
CA ALA A 471 -6.57 -25.51 -25.82
C ALA A 471 -5.72 -25.29 -27.09
N THR A 472 -4.40 -25.11 -26.95
CA THR A 472 -3.49 -24.91 -28.08
C THR A 472 -3.13 -26.20 -28.81
N ASN A 473 -3.11 -27.37 -28.17
CA ASN A 473 -3.05 -28.63 -28.92
C ASN A 473 -4.30 -28.89 -29.80
N GLN A 474 -5.37 -28.12 -29.62
CA GLN A 474 -6.60 -28.16 -30.43
C GLN A 474 -6.67 -27.05 -31.50
N SER A 475 -5.76 -26.08 -31.52
CA SER A 475 -5.71 -24.94 -32.46
C SER A 475 -4.27 -24.60 -32.82
N SER A 476 -3.91 -24.36 -34.09
CA SER A 476 -2.52 -24.00 -34.47
C SER A 476 -2.03 -22.68 -33.83
N VAL A 477 -1.51 -22.73 -32.61
CA VAL A 477 -1.03 -21.58 -31.82
C VAL A 477 0.44 -21.81 -31.45
N ASN A 478 1.25 -20.75 -31.51
CA ASN A 478 2.69 -20.80 -31.22
C ASN A 478 2.98 -21.17 -29.76
N GLU A 479 4.06 -21.92 -29.52
CA GLU A 479 4.54 -22.32 -28.18
C GLU A 479 4.80 -21.11 -27.27
N THR A 480 5.28 -19.99 -27.84
CA THR A 480 5.53 -18.72 -27.14
C THR A 480 4.28 -18.08 -26.57
N ASP A 481 3.16 -18.09 -27.30
CA ASP A 481 1.89 -17.51 -26.82
C ASP A 481 1.32 -18.31 -25.65
N THR A 482 1.61 -19.61 -25.61
CA THR A 482 1.19 -20.49 -24.51
C THR A 482 1.89 -20.13 -23.21
N ALA A 483 3.19 -19.88 -23.25
CA ALA A 483 3.96 -19.45 -22.08
C ALA A 483 3.53 -18.06 -21.58
N VAL A 484 3.26 -17.13 -22.51
CA VAL A 484 2.78 -15.77 -22.21
C VAL A 484 1.46 -15.82 -21.44
N GLU A 485 0.48 -16.58 -21.93
CA GLU A 485 -0.83 -16.67 -21.26
C GLU A 485 -0.76 -17.37 -19.91
N ALA A 486 0.05 -18.44 -19.78
CA ALA A 486 0.22 -19.13 -18.51
C ALA A 486 0.80 -18.21 -17.42
N LEU A 487 1.84 -17.43 -17.76
CA LEU A 487 2.44 -16.46 -16.85
C LEU A 487 1.48 -15.33 -16.50
N TYR A 488 0.78 -14.80 -17.50
CA TYR A 488 -0.21 -13.74 -17.32
C TYR A 488 -1.33 -14.16 -16.39
N MET A 489 -1.92 -15.33 -16.62
CA MET A 489 -3.02 -15.81 -15.78
C MET A 489 -2.56 -16.16 -14.36
N GLY A 490 -1.30 -16.57 -14.19
CA GLY A 490 -0.69 -16.75 -12.86
C GLY A 490 -0.63 -15.45 -12.03
N LEU A 491 -0.50 -14.28 -12.67
CA LEU A 491 -0.51 -12.99 -11.96
C LEU A 491 -1.82 -12.75 -11.20
N SER A 492 -2.96 -13.29 -11.66
CA SER A 492 -4.25 -13.16 -10.97
C SER A 492 -4.23 -13.65 -9.52
N GLN A 493 -3.31 -14.55 -9.17
CA GLN A 493 -3.17 -15.09 -7.81
C GLN A 493 -2.08 -14.39 -7.00
N TYR A 494 -1.00 -13.96 -7.64
CA TYR A 494 0.15 -13.34 -6.94
C TYR A 494 -0.03 -11.84 -6.71
N ASN A 495 -0.67 -11.15 -7.66
CA ASN A 495 -0.92 -9.73 -7.59
C ASN A 495 -2.24 -9.39 -8.31
N PRO A 496 -3.39 -9.58 -7.62
CA PRO A 496 -4.71 -9.35 -8.21
C PRO A 496 -4.94 -7.92 -8.69
N GLU A 497 -4.36 -6.94 -7.99
CA GLU A 497 -4.44 -5.51 -8.35
C GLU A 497 -3.74 -5.26 -9.69
N GLU A 498 -2.50 -5.75 -9.84
CA GLU A 498 -1.76 -5.62 -11.09
C GLU A 498 -2.41 -6.40 -12.24
N TYR A 499 -3.00 -7.56 -11.95
CA TYR A 499 -3.76 -8.31 -12.94
C TYR A 499 -4.98 -7.53 -13.47
N ALA A 500 -5.72 -6.84 -12.60
CA ALA A 500 -6.85 -6.01 -12.98
C ALA A 500 -6.42 -4.83 -13.87
N LEU A 501 -5.33 -4.15 -13.52
CA LEU A 501 -4.75 -3.08 -14.34
C LEU A 501 -4.35 -3.59 -15.73
N ILE A 502 -3.71 -4.77 -15.81
CA ILE A 502 -3.36 -5.37 -17.11
C ILE A 502 -4.63 -5.71 -17.91
N GLN A 503 -5.72 -6.17 -17.30
CA GLN A 503 -6.97 -6.40 -18.02
C GLN A 503 -7.53 -5.12 -18.66
N GLU A 504 -7.52 -4.00 -17.93
CA GLU A 504 -7.91 -2.69 -18.45
C GLU A 504 -6.99 -2.24 -19.60
N GLU A 505 -5.68 -2.47 -19.48
CA GLU A 505 -4.71 -2.18 -20.54
C GLU A 505 -5.01 -2.99 -21.81
N GLN A 506 -5.28 -4.29 -21.67
CA GLN A 506 -5.60 -5.16 -22.80
C GLN A 506 -6.87 -4.70 -23.52
N ALA A 507 -7.89 -4.26 -22.77
CA ALA A 507 -9.12 -3.72 -23.34
C ALA A 507 -8.86 -2.42 -24.11
N LEU A 508 -8.12 -1.47 -23.51
CA LEU A 508 -7.83 -0.19 -24.14
C LEU A 508 -6.91 -0.32 -25.35
N LEU A 509 -5.89 -1.19 -25.28
CA LEU A 509 -5.01 -1.50 -26.41
C LEU A 509 -5.82 -2.08 -27.58
N LYS A 510 -6.73 -3.00 -27.31
CA LYS A 510 -7.57 -3.63 -28.35
C LYS A 510 -8.45 -2.61 -29.06
N GLU A 511 -9.09 -1.72 -28.30
CA GLU A 511 -9.91 -0.65 -28.89
C GLU A 511 -9.05 0.34 -29.69
N PHE A 512 -7.92 0.78 -29.15
CA PHE A 512 -7.04 1.75 -29.80
C PHE A 512 -6.48 1.21 -31.12
N TYR A 513 -5.95 -0.02 -31.13
CA TYR A 513 -5.43 -0.65 -32.35
C TYR A 513 -6.53 -0.94 -33.38
N GLY A 514 -7.77 -1.19 -32.93
CA GLY A 514 -8.92 -1.37 -33.82
C GLY A 514 -9.31 -0.11 -34.61
N GLU A 515 -9.02 1.09 -34.07
CA GLU A 515 -9.33 2.37 -34.73
C GLU A 515 -8.13 2.99 -35.47
N ARG A 516 -6.93 2.41 -35.32
CA ARG A 516 -5.69 2.98 -35.87
C ARG A 516 -5.62 2.78 -37.39
N LYS A 517 -5.19 3.84 -38.10
CA LYS A 517 -5.11 3.85 -39.58
C LYS A 517 -3.85 3.17 -40.13
N SER A 518 -2.77 3.11 -39.35
CA SER A 518 -1.56 2.36 -39.65
C SER A 518 -1.78 0.89 -39.29
N GLY A 519 -1.48 -0.02 -40.22
CA GLY A 519 -1.87 -1.43 -40.16
C GLY A 519 -1.49 -2.21 -38.89
N HIS A 520 -2.16 -3.36 -38.72
CA HIS A 520 -2.15 -4.25 -37.55
C HIS A 520 -0.81 -4.96 -37.25
N SER A 521 0.32 -4.55 -37.82
CA SER A 521 1.47 -5.44 -38.00
C SER A 521 2.21 -5.86 -36.73
N ASN A 522 1.91 -5.32 -35.55
CA ASN A 522 2.58 -5.67 -34.28
C ASN A 522 1.65 -5.71 -33.05
N PHE A 523 0.33 -5.71 -33.22
CA PHE A 523 -0.61 -5.67 -32.09
C PHE A 523 -0.42 -6.83 -31.11
N GLU A 524 -0.25 -8.05 -31.61
CA GLU A 524 -0.04 -9.26 -30.80
C GLU A 524 1.22 -9.14 -29.94
N HIS A 525 2.32 -8.59 -30.47
CA HIS A 525 3.54 -8.35 -29.71
C HIS A 525 3.35 -7.32 -28.58
N VAL A 526 2.55 -6.27 -28.80
CA VAL A 526 2.25 -5.28 -27.75
C VAL A 526 1.34 -5.87 -26.67
N GLN A 527 0.36 -6.70 -27.04
CA GLN A 527 -0.48 -7.41 -26.09
C GLN A 527 0.36 -8.35 -25.21
N SER A 528 1.25 -9.14 -25.81
CA SER A 528 2.15 -10.03 -25.08
C SER A 528 3.15 -9.26 -24.20
N ALA A 529 3.66 -8.11 -24.67
CA ALA A 529 4.51 -7.23 -23.86
C ALA A 529 3.78 -6.65 -22.65
N SER A 530 2.54 -6.17 -22.81
CA SER A 530 1.70 -5.66 -21.71
C SER A 530 1.49 -6.70 -20.60
N LYS A 531 1.32 -7.97 -20.97
CA LYS A 531 1.16 -9.10 -20.05
C LYS A 531 2.43 -9.45 -19.27
N LEU A 532 3.60 -9.28 -19.89
CA LEU A 532 4.89 -9.77 -19.37
C LEU A 532 5.80 -8.67 -18.83
N LYS A 533 5.45 -7.39 -18.98
CA LYS A 533 6.31 -6.24 -18.63
C LYS A 533 6.86 -6.26 -17.19
N ASN A 534 6.16 -6.89 -16.25
CA ASN A 534 6.53 -7.00 -14.84
C ASN A 534 7.33 -8.27 -14.48
N VAL A 535 7.57 -9.17 -15.43
CA VAL A 535 8.33 -10.42 -15.21
C VAL A 535 9.82 -10.15 -15.40
N ASP A 536 10.68 -10.69 -14.52
CA ASP A 536 12.13 -10.45 -14.59
C ASP A 536 12.75 -10.77 -15.96
N GLN A 537 13.68 -9.92 -16.42
CA GLN A 537 14.26 -10.01 -17.77
C GLN A 537 15.07 -11.29 -17.99
N ALA A 538 15.76 -11.80 -16.96
CA ALA A 538 16.54 -13.02 -17.08
C ALA A 538 15.61 -14.21 -17.33
N ILE A 539 14.48 -14.27 -16.62
CA ILE A 539 13.44 -15.28 -16.79
C ILE A 539 12.87 -15.22 -18.21
N LEU A 540 12.52 -14.02 -18.68
CA LEU A 540 11.98 -13.80 -20.02
C LEU A 540 12.96 -14.19 -21.13
N LYS A 541 14.27 -13.93 -20.95
CA LYS A 541 15.33 -14.33 -21.90
C LYS A 541 15.52 -15.85 -21.95
N THR A 542 15.36 -16.53 -20.83
CA THR A 542 15.37 -18.01 -20.77
C THR A 542 14.14 -18.61 -21.44
N LEU A 543 12.97 -17.99 -21.27
CA LEU A 543 11.69 -18.45 -21.80
C LEU A 543 11.53 -18.23 -23.31
N MET A 544 11.94 -17.06 -23.81
CA MET A 544 11.67 -16.61 -25.18
C MET A 544 12.93 -15.99 -25.80
N PRO A 545 14.01 -16.75 -25.97
CA PRO A 545 15.25 -16.21 -26.55
C PRO A 545 14.98 -15.62 -27.94
N ASP A 546 15.53 -14.42 -28.18
CA ASP A 546 15.43 -13.67 -29.44
C ASP A 546 14.00 -13.26 -29.90
N HIS A 547 13.02 -13.27 -28.98
CA HIS A 547 11.64 -12.88 -29.30
C HIS A 547 11.45 -11.34 -29.35
N PRO A 548 10.74 -10.77 -30.35
CA PRO A 548 10.55 -9.32 -30.50
C PRO A 548 9.92 -8.61 -29.29
N VAL A 549 9.11 -9.35 -28.51
CA VAL A 549 8.48 -8.85 -27.27
C VAL A 549 9.50 -8.41 -26.23
N LEU A 550 10.68 -9.07 -26.16
CA LEU A 550 11.72 -8.69 -25.21
C LEU A 550 12.24 -7.27 -25.46
N THR A 551 12.40 -6.91 -26.74
CA THR A 551 12.82 -5.55 -27.12
C THR A 551 11.78 -4.51 -26.72
N ILE A 552 10.49 -4.82 -26.87
CA ILE A 552 9.39 -3.91 -26.48
C ILE A 552 9.37 -3.72 -24.94
N ILE A 553 9.55 -4.80 -24.17
CA ILE A 553 9.59 -4.74 -22.71
C ILE A 553 10.80 -3.94 -22.21
N ASP A 554 11.98 -4.17 -22.80
CA ASP A 554 13.20 -3.44 -22.46
C ASP A 554 13.04 -1.94 -22.74
N GLN A 555 12.50 -1.59 -23.90
CA GLN A 555 12.21 -0.21 -24.26
C GLN A 555 11.16 0.43 -23.35
N PHE A 556 10.11 -0.31 -22.96
CA PHE A 556 9.10 0.16 -22.01
C PHE A 556 9.72 0.48 -20.63
N ARG A 557 10.62 -0.37 -20.14
CA ARG A 557 11.32 -0.13 -18.86
C ARG A 557 12.23 1.09 -18.93
N SER A 558 12.90 1.31 -20.06
CA SER A 558 13.67 2.53 -20.29
C SER A 558 12.78 3.78 -20.27
N CYS A 559 11.55 3.71 -20.79
CA CYS A 559 10.59 4.81 -20.68
C CYS A 559 10.20 5.12 -19.22
N GLN A 560 10.16 4.13 -18.33
CA GLN A 560 9.86 4.33 -16.91
C GLN A 560 11.01 4.97 -16.11
N GLN A 561 12.26 4.78 -16.54
CA GLN A 561 13.45 5.30 -15.85
C GLN A 561 13.78 6.76 -16.21
N GLU A 562 13.00 7.39 -17.09
CA GLU A 562 13.19 8.77 -17.56
C GLU A 562 14.59 9.06 -18.14
N ASP A 563 15.27 8.04 -18.69
CA ASP A 563 16.57 8.19 -19.32
C ASP A 563 16.43 8.88 -20.70
N ILE A 564 16.84 10.15 -20.74
CA ILE A 564 16.63 11.11 -21.84
C ILE A 564 17.25 10.62 -23.16
N ASP A 565 18.40 9.92 -23.13
CA ASP A 565 19.09 9.44 -24.34
C ASP A 565 18.42 8.19 -24.93
N SER A 566 17.76 7.38 -24.09
CA SER A 566 17.10 6.15 -24.52
C SER A 566 15.76 6.38 -25.23
N MET A 567 15.03 7.45 -24.85
CA MET A 567 13.68 7.74 -25.34
C MET A 567 13.59 8.03 -26.85
N TYR A 568 14.64 8.58 -27.47
CA TYR A 568 14.68 8.83 -28.93
C TYR A 568 14.82 7.56 -29.79
N THR A 569 15.19 6.43 -29.19
CA THR A 569 15.42 5.15 -29.88
C THR A 569 14.37 4.08 -29.57
N THR A 570 13.36 4.43 -28.77
CA THR A 570 12.25 3.55 -28.40
C THR A 570 11.28 3.37 -29.58
N GLY A 571 10.84 2.13 -29.81
CA GLY A 571 9.86 1.82 -30.84
C GLY A 571 8.48 2.39 -30.50
N GLU A 572 7.63 2.58 -31.52
CA GLU A 572 6.27 3.07 -31.33
C GLU A 572 5.46 2.16 -30.40
N GLU A 573 5.73 0.84 -30.43
CA GLU A 573 5.07 -0.18 -29.63
C GLU A 573 5.25 0.03 -28.12
N ALA A 574 6.48 0.29 -27.68
CA ALA A 574 6.78 0.54 -26.27
C ALA A 574 6.17 1.86 -25.78
N GLN A 575 6.18 2.88 -26.64
CA GLN A 575 5.56 4.17 -26.37
C GLN A 575 4.03 4.05 -26.21
N ILE A 576 3.36 3.27 -27.07
CA ILE A 576 1.91 3.03 -26.95
C ILE A 576 1.60 2.33 -25.63
N LEU A 577 2.36 1.29 -25.29
CA LEU A 577 2.19 0.58 -24.03
C LEU A 577 2.39 1.51 -22.82
N TYR A 578 3.40 2.39 -22.86
CA TYR A 578 3.65 3.37 -21.82
C TYR A 578 2.50 4.39 -21.68
N MET A 579 1.97 4.93 -22.78
CA MET A 579 0.83 5.85 -22.72
C MET A 579 -0.43 5.19 -22.18
N VAL A 580 -0.71 3.97 -22.61
CA VAL A 580 -1.87 3.21 -22.14
C VAL A 580 -1.74 2.94 -20.63
N ARG A 581 -0.56 2.51 -20.17
CA ARG A 581 -0.31 2.29 -18.74
C ARG A 581 -0.53 3.57 -17.94
N ARG A 582 0.11 4.67 -18.34
CA ARG A 582 -0.02 5.96 -17.65
C ARG A 582 -1.45 6.47 -17.62
N PHE A 583 -2.18 6.31 -18.73
CA PHE A 583 -3.59 6.70 -18.79
C PHE A 583 -4.45 5.88 -17.84
N ILE A 584 -4.21 4.58 -17.68
CA ILE A 584 -4.97 3.75 -16.75
C ILE A 584 -4.62 4.08 -15.31
N GLU A 585 -3.36 4.37 -15.02
CA GLU A 585 -2.91 4.76 -13.68
C GLU A 585 -3.49 6.11 -13.23
N SER A 586 -3.61 7.10 -14.12
CA SER A 586 -4.03 8.46 -13.76
C SER A 586 -5.43 8.85 -14.22
N ASN A 587 -6.04 8.10 -15.14
CA ASN A 587 -7.28 8.42 -15.84
C ASN A 587 -7.31 9.86 -16.42
N ASN A 588 -6.13 10.44 -16.73
CA ASN A 588 -5.99 11.84 -17.08
C ASN A 588 -5.36 12.04 -18.47
N ILE A 589 -6.14 12.60 -19.39
CA ILE A 589 -5.68 12.92 -20.75
C ILE A 589 -4.62 14.03 -20.76
N GLU A 590 -4.61 14.93 -19.78
CA GLU A 590 -3.62 16.02 -19.69
C GLU A 590 -2.20 15.51 -19.44
N GLU A 591 -2.06 14.36 -18.75
CA GLU A 591 -0.75 13.76 -18.51
C GLU A 591 -0.11 13.25 -19.80
N ILE A 592 -0.93 12.66 -20.69
CA ILE A 592 -0.49 12.28 -22.04
C ILE A 592 -0.07 13.53 -22.83
N LYS A 593 -0.79 14.66 -22.68
CA LYS A 593 -0.44 15.93 -23.34
C LYS A 593 0.89 16.49 -22.86
N SER A 594 1.23 16.35 -21.58
CA SER A 594 2.51 16.81 -21.02
C SER A 594 3.72 15.96 -21.38
N MET A 595 3.56 14.77 -21.98
CA MET A 595 4.70 13.91 -22.36
C MET A 595 5.48 14.49 -23.55
N THR A 596 6.63 15.09 -23.29
CA THR A 596 7.44 15.83 -24.28
C THR A 596 8.23 14.94 -25.25
N TYR A 597 8.57 13.72 -24.84
CA TYR A 597 9.59 12.88 -25.50
C TYR A 597 9.01 11.68 -26.29
N MET A 598 7.75 11.80 -26.71
CA MET A 598 7.00 10.73 -27.38
C MET A 598 6.86 11.02 -28.87
N ASN A 599 6.66 9.98 -29.69
CA ASN A 599 6.32 10.18 -31.09
C ASN A 599 5.01 10.96 -31.20
N GLN A 600 5.12 12.20 -31.70
CA GLN A 600 4.02 13.16 -31.76
C GLN A 600 2.81 12.62 -32.51
N ARG A 601 3.03 11.85 -33.59
CA ARG A 601 1.95 11.26 -34.37
C ARG A 601 1.14 10.25 -33.56
N VAL A 602 1.84 9.33 -32.88
CA VAL A 602 1.19 8.28 -32.08
C VAL A 602 0.44 8.88 -30.89
N LYS A 603 1.03 9.90 -30.27
CA LYS A 603 0.41 10.68 -29.19
C LYS A 603 -0.88 11.36 -29.65
N GLU A 604 -0.88 12.02 -30.81
CA GLU A 604 -2.08 12.65 -31.38
C GLU A 604 -3.16 11.64 -31.75
N GLU A 605 -2.77 10.49 -32.33
CA GLU A 605 -3.69 9.38 -32.63
C GLU A 605 -4.36 8.85 -31.35
N PHE A 606 -3.58 8.65 -30.28
CA PHE A 606 -4.10 8.15 -29.00
C PHE A 606 -4.99 9.18 -28.29
N GLN A 607 -4.62 10.46 -28.30
CA GLN A 607 -5.46 11.54 -27.76
C GLN A 607 -6.80 11.64 -28.48
N HIS A 608 -6.79 11.57 -29.81
CA HIS A 608 -8.02 11.61 -30.60
C HIS A 608 -8.93 10.42 -30.29
N PHE A 609 -8.35 9.23 -30.14
CA PHE A 609 -9.06 8.03 -29.70
C PHE A 609 -9.71 8.21 -28.31
N LEU A 610 -8.98 8.72 -27.32
CA LEU A 610 -9.52 8.96 -25.98
C LEU A 610 -10.65 9.99 -25.98
N LEU A 611 -10.49 11.10 -26.70
CA LEU A 611 -11.52 12.14 -26.85
C LEU A 611 -12.82 11.62 -27.47
N LYS A 612 -12.73 10.64 -28.38
CA LYS A 612 -13.89 10.01 -29.01
C LYS A 612 -14.62 9.04 -28.05
N LYS A 613 -13.89 8.41 -27.13
CA LYS A 613 -14.43 7.48 -26.12
C LYS A 613 -15.13 8.20 -24.97
N MET A 614 -14.74 9.45 -24.66
CA MET A 614 -15.38 10.22 -23.61
C MET A 614 -16.84 10.55 -23.94
N ARG A 615 -17.78 9.88 -23.27
CA ARG A 615 -19.18 10.32 -23.20
C ARG A 615 -19.32 11.34 -22.08
N SER A 616 -19.68 12.56 -22.42
CA SER A 616 -20.17 13.55 -21.45
C SER A 616 -21.70 13.45 -21.36
N GLU A 617 -22.20 12.91 -20.26
CA GLU A 617 -23.56 13.21 -19.80
C GLU A 617 -23.45 14.31 -18.75
N GLY A 618 -23.94 15.50 -19.12
CA GLY A 618 -23.97 16.66 -18.25
C GLY A 618 -25.09 17.58 -18.70
N THR A 619 -25.83 18.12 -17.74
CA THR A 619 -26.78 19.21 -18.03
C THR A 619 -25.96 20.49 -18.08
N ILE A 620 -25.95 21.16 -19.23
CA ILE A 620 -25.34 22.49 -19.33
C ILE A 620 -26.33 23.49 -18.71
N GLU A 621 -25.98 24.10 -17.58
CA GLU A 621 -26.70 25.27 -17.09
C GLU A 621 -26.38 26.48 -17.96
N LEU A 622 -27.34 26.84 -18.83
CA LEU A 622 -27.33 28.11 -19.55
C LEU A 622 -28.09 29.17 -18.75
N SER A 623 -27.49 29.71 -17.68
CA SER A 623 -28.02 30.94 -17.05
C SER A 623 -27.01 31.65 -16.15
N GLN A 624 -26.32 32.67 -16.69
CA GLN A 624 -25.64 33.71 -15.91
C GLN A 624 -26.42 35.05 -15.94
N SER A 625 -27.76 35.04 -15.89
CA SER A 625 -28.53 36.29 -16.03
C SER A 625 -29.77 36.45 -15.15
N THR A 626 -29.93 35.70 -14.06
CA THR A 626 -31.16 35.79 -13.23
C THR A 626 -30.97 36.45 -11.86
N ASP A 627 -29.76 36.48 -11.29
CA ASP A 627 -29.57 37.00 -9.92
C ASP A 627 -29.77 38.52 -9.77
N ARG A 628 -29.59 39.29 -10.86
CA ARG A 628 -29.78 40.76 -10.80
C ARG A 628 -31.24 41.21 -10.88
N GLN A 629 -32.15 40.40 -11.44
CA GLN A 629 -33.56 40.81 -11.60
C GLN A 629 -34.42 40.57 -10.35
N HIS A 630 -34.06 39.61 -9.49
CA HIS A 630 -34.88 39.26 -8.33
C HIS A 630 -34.68 40.20 -7.13
N ALA A 631 -33.51 40.84 -7.02
CA ALA A 631 -33.19 41.76 -5.92
C ALA A 631 -34.03 43.05 -5.93
N ASP A 632 -34.27 43.62 -7.13
CA ASP A 632 -35.00 44.90 -7.29
C ASP A 632 -36.53 44.76 -7.14
N ILE A 633 -37.10 43.60 -7.47
CA ILE A 633 -38.56 43.39 -7.45
C ILE A 633 -39.12 43.45 -6.03
N VAL A 634 -38.48 42.77 -5.07
CA VAL A 634 -39.00 42.69 -3.70
C VAL A 634 -38.80 44.01 -2.93
N GLY A 635 -37.79 44.79 -3.29
CA GLY A 635 -37.57 46.13 -2.74
C GLY A 635 -38.74 47.08 -3.03
N SER A 636 -39.26 47.08 -4.26
CA SER A 636 -40.41 47.91 -4.65
C SER A 636 -41.73 47.51 -3.96
N LEU A 637 -41.86 46.24 -3.56
CA LEU A 637 -43.06 45.70 -2.90
C LEU A 637 -43.10 46.01 -1.41
N ARG A 638 -41.97 46.33 -0.80
CA ARG A 638 -41.89 46.69 0.63
C ARG A 638 -42.79 47.87 0.96
N GLU A 639 -42.76 48.92 0.14
CA GLU A 639 -43.56 50.13 0.33
C GLU A 639 -45.05 49.88 0.04
N THR A 640 -45.36 49.13 -1.01
CA THR A 640 -46.74 48.84 -1.44
C THR A 640 -47.49 47.94 -0.45
N LEU A 641 -46.80 46.98 0.18
CA LEU A 641 -47.40 45.96 1.06
C LEU A 641 -47.08 46.17 2.55
N SER A 642 -46.38 47.27 2.89
CA SER A 642 -45.94 47.56 4.26
C SER A 642 -45.24 46.37 4.93
N LEU A 643 -44.30 45.74 4.21
CA LEU A 643 -43.49 44.65 4.74
C LEU A 643 -42.47 45.21 5.73
N SER A 644 -42.30 44.53 6.86
CA SER A 644 -41.14 44.78 7.73
C SER A 644 -39.86 44.35 7.04
N GLY A 645 -38.70 44.91 7.42
CA GLY A 645 -37.42 44.53 6.80
C GLY A 645 -37.17 43.02 6.85
N ARG A 646 -37.61 42.36 7.93
CA ARG A 646 -37.49 40.90 8.07
C ARG A 646 -38.45 40.12 7.17
N GLU A 647 -39.65 40.64 6.92
CA GLU A 647 -40.59 40.03 5.98
C GLU A 647 -40.11 40.20 4.53
N GLU A 648 -39.43 41.30 4.22
CA GLU A 648 -38.82 41.55 2.91
C GLU A 648 -37.67 40.57 2.61
N GLU A 649 -36.77 40.37 3.58
CA GLU A 649 -35.69 39.37 3.50
C GLU A 649 -36.25 37.95 3.31
N VAL A 650 -37.26 37.57 4.09
CA VAL A 650 -37.91 36.27 3.97
C VAL A 650 -38.61 36.12 2.61
N LEU A 651 -39.32 37.14 2.13
CA LEU A 651 -40.00 37.11 0.84
C LEU A 651 -39.01 36.99 -0.33
N ARG A 652 -37.84 37.64 -0.27
CA ARG A 652 -36.77 37.48 -1.26
C ARG A 652 -36.33 36.03 -1.40
N LEU A 653 -35.98 35.41 -0.28
CA LEU A 653 -35.55 34.01 -0.28
C LEU A 653 -36.69 33.06 -0.69
N VAL A 654 -37.94 33.42 -0.38
CA VAL A 654 -39.11 32.66 -0.84
C VAL A 654 -39.22 32.65 -2.37
N VAL A 655 -39.07 33.82 -3.00
CA VAL A 655 -39.11 33.99 -4.48
C VAL A 655 -37.93 33.31 -5.15
N SER A 656 -36.75 33.32 -4.51
CA SER A 656 -35.57 32.56 -4.96
C SER A 656 -35.67 31.04 -4.74
N GLY A 657 -36.82 30.53 -4.28
CA GLY A 657 -37.08 29.09 -4.17
C GLY A 657 -36.57 28.41 -2.88
N TYR A 658 -36.07 29.17 -1.90
CA TYR A 658 -35.44 28.57 -0.70
C TYR A 658 -36.46 27.90 0.23
N SER A 659 -36.17 26.69 0.70
CA SER A 659 -36.99 26.01 1.70
C SER A 659 -37.02 26.77 3.04
N ASN A 660 -38.02 26.54 3.90
CA ASN A 660 -38.09 27.21 5.20
C ASN A 660 -36.87 26.93 6.09
N LYS A 661 -36.29 25.73 5.95
CA LYS A 661 -35.04 25.33 6.61
C LYS A 661 -33.84 26.13 6.08
N ASN A 662 -33.76 26.32 4.76
CA ASN A 662 -32.68 27.11 4.15
C ASN A 662 -32.81 28.58 4.54
N ILE A 663 -34.03 29.13 4.55
CA ILE A 663 -34.31 30.50 5.02
C ILE A 663 -33.93 30.68 6.49
N ALA A 664 -34.22 29.69 7.33
CA ALA A 664 -33.88 29.70 8.75
C ALA A 664 -32.36 29.77 8.98
N ASN A 665 -31.61 28.97 8.22
CA ASN A 665 -30.14 28.97 8.25
C ASN A 665 -29.56 30.28 7.74
N GLU A 666 -30.01 30.75 6.58
CA GLU A 666 -29.51 31.98 5.95
C GLU A 666 -29.73 33.21 6.83
N LEU A 667 -30.89 33.28 7.50
CA LEU A 667 -31.26 34.41 8.32
C LEU A 667 -30.91 34.22 9.82
N PHE A 668 -30.29 33.10 10.22
CA PHE A 668 -29.97 32.78 11.61
C PHE A 668 -31.17 32.87 12.58
N ILE A 669 -32.34 32.34 12.17
CA ILE A 669 -33.57 32.28 12.99
C ILE A 669 -34.20 30.89 12.95
N SER A 670 -35.07 30.57 13.91
CA SER A 670 -35.74 29.26 13.91
C SER A 670 -36.69 29.09 12.71
N GLU A 671 -36.85 27.86 12.21
CA GLU A 671 -37.85 27.52 11.18
C GLU A 671 -39.27 27.91 11.60
N HIS A 672 -39.58 27.84 12.89
CA HIS A 672 -40.86 28.29 13.44
C HIS A 672 -41.04 29.81 13.26
N THR A 673 -39.98 30.60 13.49
CA THR A 673 -39.97 32.04 13.23
C THR A 673 -40.14 32.35 11.74
N VAL A 674 -39.49 31.58 10.86
CA VAL A 674 -39.67 31.70 9.39
C VAL A 674 -41.11 31.41 8.98
N LYS A 675 -41.71 30.33 9.49
CA LYS A 675 -43.13 30.01 9.24
C LYS A 675 -44.04 31.16 9.64
N ASN A 676 -43.81 31.79 10.80
CA ASN A 676 -44.58 32.94 11.26
C ASN A 676 -44.43 34.16 10.32
N HIS A 677 -43.23 34.44 9.80
CA HIS A 677 -43.03 35.49 8.81
C HIS A 677 -43.75 35.17 7.49
N ILE A 678 -43.65 33.94 6.99
CA ILE A 678 -44.33 33.50 5.77
C ILE A 678 -45.85 33.62 5.91
N THR A 679 -46.43 33.23 7.05
CA THR A 679 -47.87 33.39 7.29
C THR A 679 -48.30 34.85 7.24
N LYS A 680 -47.53 35.76 7.85
CA LYS A 680 -47.81 37.21 7.80
C LYS A 680 -47.66 37.78 6.39
N ILE A 681 -46.63 37.34 5.65
CA ILE A 681 -46.41 37.71 4.25
C ILE A 681 -47.58 37.25 3.38
N PHE A 682 -48.06 36.02 3.55
CA PHE A 682 -49.19 35.47 2.80
C PHE A 682 -50.48 36.23 3.10
N GLN A 683 -50.71 36.62 4.36
CA GLN A 683 -51.83 37.49 4.73
C GLN A 683 -51.76 38.86 4.05
N LYS A 684 -50.57 39.48 4.02
CA LYS A 684 -50.34 40.78 3.36
C LYS A 684 -50.47 40.70 1.84
N LEU A 685 -50.07 39.57 1.24
CA LEU A 685 -50.24 39.30 -0.19
C LEU A 685 -51.64 38.79 -0.57
N GLN A 686 -52.48 38.48 0.43
CA GLN A 686 -53.80 37.85 0.26
C GLN A 686 -53.75 36.54 -0.54
N VAL A 687 -52.75 35.71 -0.24
CA VAL A 687 -52.53 34.40 -0.88
C VAL A 687 -52.58 33.29 0.16
N SER A 688 -52.88 32.08 -0.29
CA SER A 688 -53.07 30.92 0.59
C SER A 688 -51.90 29.94 0.60
N ASP A 689 -51.04 29.98 -0.42
CA ASP A 689 -49.90 29.10 -0.54
C ASP A 689 -48.67 29.78 -1.16
N ARG A 690 -47.54 29.09 -1.10
CA ARG A 690 -46.23 29.58 -1.53
C ARG A 690 -46.14 29.81 -3.04
N ALA A 691 -46.77 28.96 -3.84
CA ALA A 691 -46.76 29.11 -5.29
C ALA A 691 -47.59 30.34 -5.70
N GLN A 692 -48.74 30.56 -5.06
CA GLN A 692 -49.55 31.77 -5.20
C GLN A 692 -48.78 33.01 -4.76
N ALA A 693 -48.02 32.95 -3.66
CA ALA A 693 -47.20 34.08 -3.20
C ALA A 693 -46.14 34.49 -4.23
N ILE A 694 -45.42 33.50 -4.79
CA ILE A 694 -44.41 33.74 -5.82
C ILE A 694 -45.06 34.31 -7.08
N SER A 695 -46.15 33.69 -7.54
CA SER A 695 -46.90 34.17 -8.71
C SER A 695 -47.44 35.59 -8.51
N LYS A 696 -47.95 35.92 -7.31
CA LYS A 696 -48.46 37.25 -6.99
C LYS A 696 -47.37 38.32 -6.98
N VAL A 697 -46.17 37.98 -6.51
CA VAL A 697 -45.01 38.88 -6.57
C VAL A 697 -44.61 39.20 -8.01
N TYR A 698 -44.64 38.21 -8.92
CA TYR A 698 -44.40 38.43 -10.36
C TYR A 698 -45.54 39.21 -11.05
N GLU A 699 -46.79 39.02 -10.63
CA GLU A 699 -47.92 39.81 -11.13
C GLU A 699 -47.77 41.29 -10.73
N LEU A 700 -47.44 41.55 -9.46
CA LEU A 700 -47.25 42.91 -8.96
C LEU A 700 -45.99 43.59 -9.55
N SER A 701 -44.98 42.83 -9.97
CA SER A 701 -43.77 43.38 -10.62
C SER A 701 -43.98 43.74 -12.10
N THR A 702 -45.03 43.20 -12.73
CA THR A 702 -45.38 43.49 -14.14
C THR A 702 -46.45 44.59 -14.28
N ALA A 703 -47.11 44.99 -13.18
CA ALA A 703 -48.06 46.09 -13.14
C ALA A 703 -47.35 47.46 -13.04
N LYS A 704 -47.26 48.17 -14.18
CA LYS A 704 -46.72 49.54 -14.31
C LYS A 704 -47.34 50.51 -13.27
N PRO A 705 -46.58 51.45 -12.66
CA PRO A 705 -47.17 52.47 -11.79
C PRO A 705 -48.08 53.39 -12.61
N ALA A 706 -49.31 53.62 -12.12
CA ALA A 706 -50.24 54.56 -12.71
C ALA A 706 -49.67 55.99 -12.64
N ARG A 707 -49.68 56.68 -13.78
CA ARG A 707 -49.36 58.10 -13.91
C ARG A 707 -50.13 58.93 -12.87
N SER A 708 -49.42 59.80 -12.16
CA SER A 708 -50.02 60.99 -11.57
C SER A 708 -50.62 61.84 -12.69
N VAL A 709 -51.95 61.90 -12.74
CA VAL A 709 -52.68 62.94 -13.45
C VAL A 709 -52.58 64.20 -12.59
N ALA A 710 -51.76 65.15 -13.01
CA ALA A 710 -51.95 66.55 -12.63
C ALA A 710 -52.83 67.18 -13.71
N GLU A 711 -54.10 67.43 -13.37
CA GLU A 711 -54.92 68.43 -14.04
C GLU A 711 -54.96 69.68 -13.16
N SER A 712 -54.86 70.84 -13.83
CA SER A 712 -54.93 72.25 -13.38
C SER A 712 -53.76 72.81 -12.56
#